data_AF-A0A814JNU3-F1
#
_entry.id   AF-A0A814JNU3-F1
#
_cell.length_a   1.000
_cell.length_b   1.000
_cell.length_c   1.000
_cell.angle_alpha   90.00
_cell.angle_beta   90.00
_cell.angle_gamma   90.00
#
_symmetry.space_group_name_H-M   'P 1'
#
loop_
_entity.id
_entity.type
_entity.pdbx_description
1 polymer ?
#
loop_
_entity_poly.entity_id
_entity_poly.type
_entity_poly.pdbx_seq_one_letter_code
_entity_poly.pdbx_strand_id
1 'polypeptide(L)'
;MFKNLKVILSLANTDTVADFDNSTEEHVNIQRDLDTKLKKLEGQKFPQGFSKPTYVLKAVDANEHSQWETQLQQESKENTGKRIILIPYYLGNSHWVGIIIQFKGTHAIQEIEFIDPVSNSSFVHENIQQKFNDLYPRVTLPSKTLQTHNDPTQSNRLTIENLLKRVEELQLMDVQTEIIDNQKTYTSLSEKIKVNGLNHIHPYEVKNTDLQKITTSPFARSETRYITPVRVNPGDVSGYTGDGFVLCDSPGFEDTNGAEVDIANGVGITKAIKGCKSVKLVILISAMSIGDRQGGVKNLARTLIGLIPGIKDHIRAVAYIFTKFSLEEKDTIHHLLKDAEQRMDEADNIVEKIVRYLRDAKLDAEDLLKIVFQRDGKVNYDKLTKCLLNLKNAEWIEKYRSGEYSYIIKDVEERLIEHITEMKVTVMQVPLNLDNYDKIDSVHKIVSDIKEMKPLEKFLPDINQHIVDVNSWFEKEINGVCIIIKASFNTEEWKKEEEKNLDFKKVEKALQYFDACKRNCISLHNDFLCVPSDLEGFVKYHSDFVQKEMESCFENMRNFQIEGKENTEQCQKERRENLFEKARILSKRLIEVSEIKTEYCRIFACYTNQRILEQWEQRLNDYHSELTNEIEMLSATNQNLTLNNKLLTVNALRALDVPPGKTKFTNLYYLYQNKILVTTNDAVGKVLDAIKTYDYARVARGMGSLKIAGNGGEYFF
;
A
#
# COMPACT_ATOMS: atom_id res chain seq x y z
N MET A 1 5.58 -32.65 -31.85
CA MET A 1 6.41 -31.53 -32.33
C MET A 1 5.67 -30.19 -32.26
N PHE A 2 4.39 -30.12 -32.64
CA PHE A 2 3.45 -29.12 -32.08
C PHE A 2 2.36 -29.85 -31.29
N LYS A 3 2.77 -30.56 -30.24
CA LYS A 3 1.88 -30.87 -29.11
C LYS A 3 2.23 -29.74 -28.13
N ASN A 4 1.69 -28.54 -28.20
CA ASN A 4 0.44 -28.05 -28.78
C ASN A 4 0.59 -26.53 -28.96
N LEU A 5 1.78 -26.00 -29.32
CA LEU A 5 2.14 -24.59 -29.02
C LEU A 5 1.79 -24.37 -27.53
N LYS A 6 2.56 -25.00 -26.63
CA LYS A 6 2.33 -25.29 -25.18
C LYS A 6 1.92 -24.08 -24.33
N VAL A 7 1.83 -22.98 -25.01
CA VAL A 7 1.50 -21.66 -24.62
C VAL A 7 0.81 -21.10 -25.90
N ILE A 8 -0.48 -21.30 -26.12
CA ILE A 8 -1.35 -20.15 -25.81
C ILE A 8 -1.52 -20.13 -24.30
N LEU A 9 -0.44 -19.68 -23.69
CA LEU A 9 -0.31 -18.90 -22.50
C LEU A 9 0.24 -19.73 -21.32
N SER A 10 -0.56 -20.58 -20.69
CA SER A 10 -0.23 -21.14 -19.36
C SER A 10 -1.32 -22.11 -18.85
N LEU A 11 -1.12 -22.59 -17.59
CA LEU A 11 -2.03 -23.25 -16.62
C LEU A 11 -1.71 -24.74 -16.38
N ALA A 12 -1.50 -25.28 -15.16
CA ALA A 12 -1.20 -24.76 -13.81
C ALA A 12 -0.69 -25.96 -12.97
N ASN A 13 0.18 -25.70 -11.99
CA ASN A 13 0.86 -26.66 -11.10
C ASN A 13 -0.09 -27.54 -10.27
N THR A 14 0.31 -28.79 -10.02
CA THR A 14 0.59 -29.39 -8.69
C THR A 14 0.93 -30.86 -8.87
N ASP A 15 1.87 -31.41 -8.09
CA ASP A 15 1.64 -32.68 -7.39
C ASP A 15 2.76 -33.02 -6.40
N THR A 16 2.33 -33.64 -5.31
CA THR A 16 3.11 -34.10 -4.15
C THR A 16 3.50 -35.57 -4.34
N VAL A 17 4.61 -35.98 -3.72
CA VAL A 17 5.18 -37.34 -3.79
C VAL A 17 4.91 -38.07 -2.46
N ALA A 18 4.60 -39.36 -2.54
CA ALA A 18 4.84 -40.33 -1.47
C ALA A 18 5.17 -41.72 -2.06
N ASP A 19 6.28 -42.30 -1.61
CA ASP A 19 6.77 -43.67 -1.87
C ASP A 19 6.17 -44.69 -0.86
N PHE A 20 6.05 -45.98 -1.25
CA PHE A 20 6.84 -47.11 -0.68
C PHE A 20 6.39 -48.53 -1.16
N ASP A 21 7.44 -49.33 -1.47
CA ASP A 21 7.70 -50.79 -1.41
C ASP A 21 6.79 -51.88 -2.05
N ASN A 22 7.37 -52.72 -2.93
CA ASN A 22 6.93 -54.12 -3.20
C ASN A 22 7.79 -54.81 -4.30
N SER A 23 8.72 -55.71 -3.99
CA SER A 23 9.56 -56.37 -5.03
C SER A 23 8.83 -57.39 -5.92
N THR A 24 7.83 -58.13 -5.43
CA THR A 24 6.95 -58.97 -6.29
C THR A 24 5.97 -58.14 -7.11
N GLU A 25 5.60 -56.96 -6.62
CA GLU A 25 4.80 -56.01 -7.37
C GLU A 25 5.68 -55.28 -8.39
N GLU A 26 6.98 -55.06 -8.15
CA GLU A 26 7.91 -54.45 -9.12
C GLU A 26 7.99 -55.23 -10.44
N HIS A 27 8.01 -56.57 -10.39
CA HIS A 27 8.03 -57.42 -11.60
C HIS A 27 6.72 -57.31 -12.39
N VAL A 28 5.58 -57.32 -11.69
CA VAL A 28 4.25 -57.12 -12.30
C VAL A 28 4.09 -55.68 -12.79
N ASN A 29 4.66 -54.71 -12.07
CA ASN A 29 4.61 -53.29 -12.35
C ASN A 29 5.43 -52.93 -13.58
N ILE A 30 6.68 -53.40 -13.72
CA ILE A 30 7.49 -53.10 -14.91
C ILE A 30 6.87 -53.67 -16.18
N GLN A 31 6.35 -54.91 -16.12
CA GLN A 31 5.67 -55.53 -17.26
C GLN A 31 4.39 -54.76 -17.62
N ARG A 32 3.53 -54.49 -16.64
CA ARG A 32 2.27 -53.75 -16.82
C ARG A 32 2.52 -52.33 -17.33
N ASP A 33 3.53 -51.65 -16.81
CA ASP A 33 3.89 -50.30 -17.21
C ASP A 33 4.46 -50.26 -18.62
N LEU A 34 5.29 -51.24 -18.98
CA LEU A 34 5.81 -51.38 -20.34
C LEU A 34 4.68 -51.66 -21.33
N ASP A 35 3.77 -52.60 -21.03
CA ASP A 35 2.59 -52.90 -21.85
C ASP A 35 1.68 -51.69 -22.02
N THR A 36 1.40 -50.99 -20.93
CA THR A 36 0.53 -49.80 -20.92
C THR A 36 1.15 -48.68 -21.76
N LYS A 37 2.46 -48.44 -21.59
CA LYS A 37 3.18 -47.43 -22.37
C LYS A 37 3.37 -47.85 -23.82
N LEU A 38 3.50 -49.14 -24.14
CA LEU A 38 3.57 -49.66 -25.51
C LEU A 38 2.25 -49.44 -26.24
N LYS A 39 1.10 -49.78 -25.64
CA LYS A 39 -0.23 -49.48 -26.21
C LYS A 39 -0.44 -47.98 -26.41
N LYS A 40 0.05 -47.17 -25.46
CA LYS A 40 0.03 -45.72 -25.57
C LYS A 40 0.92 -45.22 -26.70
N LEU A 41 2.10 -45.80 -26.89
CA LEU A 41 3.02 -45.48 -27.99
C LEU A 41 2.37 -45.80 -29.34
N GLU A 42 1.78 -46.98 -29.48
CA GLU A 42 1.03 -47.40 -30.66
C GLU A 42 -0.09 -46.40 -30.97
N GLY A 43 -1.01 -46.17 -30.02
CA GLY A 43 -2.14 -45.25 -30.24
C GLY A 43 -1.74 -43.78 -30.45
N GLN A 44 -0.57 -43.35 -29.95
CA GLN A 44 -0.12 -41.95 -30.09
C GLN A 44 0.73 -41.68 -31.32
N LYS A 45 1.60 -42.61 -31.71
CA LYS A 45 2.58 -42.40 -32.77
C LYS A 45 2.30 -43.25 -34.02
N PHE A 46 1.58 -44.34 -33.88
CA PHE A 46 1.28 -45.29 -34.95
C PHE A 46 -0.24 -45.57 -35.00
N PRO A 47 -1.07 -44.58 -35.36
CA PRO A 47 -2.53 -44.69 -35.30
C PRO A 47 -3.12 -45.75 -36.25
N GLN A 48 -2.34 -46.26 -37.19
CA GLN A 48 -2.70 -47.39 -38.07
C GLN A 48 -2.24 -48.75 -37.52
N GLY A 49 -1.69 -48.78 -36.30
CA GLY A 49 -1.01 -49.93 -35.71
C GLY A 49 0.48 -49.97 -36.06
N PHE A 50 1.22 -50.79 -35.34
CA PHE A 50 2.62 -51.06 -35.65
C PHE A 50 2.81 -51.83 -36.97
N SER A 51 3.89 -51.55 -37.71
CA SER A 51 4.25 -52.30 -38.93
C SER A 51 4.62 -53.76 -38.61
N LYS A 52 5.15 -53.98 -37.40
CA LYS A 52 5.43 -55.30 -36.82
C LYS A 52 4.71 -55.42 -35.48
N PRO A 53 3.83 -56.42 -35.28
CA PRO A 53 3.25 -56.71 -33.97
C PRO A 53 4.33 -56.79 -32.90
N THR A 54 4.14 -56.09 -31.79
CA THR A 54 5.13 -55.96 -30.73
C THR A 54 4.54 -56.47 -29.42
N TYR A 55 5.23 -57.40 -28.75
CA TYR A 55 4.75 -58.08 -27.55
C TYR A 55 5.71 -57.89 -26.38
N VAL A 56 5.17 -57.76 -25.17
CA VAL A 56 5.94 -57.76 -23.92
C VAL A 56 5.81 -59.13 -23.26
N LEU A 57 6.93 -59.81 -23.04
CA LEU A 57 6.96 -61.04 -22.25
C LEU A 57 7.01 -60.76 -20.75
N LYS A 58 6.73 -61.80 -19.97
CA LYS A 58 6.79 -61.69 -18.50
C LYS A 58 8.21 -61.37 -18.08
N ALA A 59 8.34 -60.46 -17.11
CA ALA A 59 9.64 -60.11 -16.53
C ALA A 59 10.37 -61.38 -16.06
N VAL A 60 11.67 -61.47 -16.38
CA VAL A 60 12.51 -62.64 -16.08
C VAL A 60 13.46 -62.31 -14.93
N ASP A 61 13.49 -63.15 -13.90
CA ASP A 61 14.48 -63.07 -12.82
C ASP A 61 15.71 -63.94 -13.15
N ALA A 62 16.91 -63.38 -12.98
CA ALA A 62 18.18 -64.08 -13.20
C ALA A 62 18.31 -65.39 -12.38
N ASN A 63 17.63 -65.47 -11.23
CA ASN A 63 17.63 -66.63 -10.33
C ASN A 63 16.63 -67.73 -10.72
N GLU A 64 15.69 -67.46 -11.64
CA GLU A 64 14.64 -68.39 -12.05
C GLU A 64 14.90 -68.98 -13.45
N HIS A 65 15.87 -69.89 -13.51
CA HIS A 65 16.49 -70.40 -14.75
C HIS A 65 15.55 -71.01 -15.80
N SER A 66 14.40 -71.58 -15.43
CA SER A 66 13.49 -72.26 -16.37
C SER A 66 12.44 -71.34 -17.02
N GLN A 67 12.32 -70.08 -16.56
CA GLN A 67 11.22 -69.21 -16.97
C GLN A 67 11.36 -68.67 -18.39
N TRP A 68 12.56 -68.25 -18.78
CA TRP A 68 12.80 -67.63 -20.10
C TRP A 68 12.63 -68.64 -21.25
N GLU A 69 13.10 -69.88 -21.07
CA GLU A 69 12.99 -70.97 -22.05
C GLU A 69 11.52 -71.33 -22.32
N THR A 70 10.76 -71.53 -21.24
CA THR A 70 9.33 -71.84 -21.32
C THR A 70 8.57 -70.71 -22.01
N GLN A 71 8.88 -69.44 -21.71
CA GLN A 71 8.21 -68.29 -22.28
C GLN A 71 8.51 -68.11 -23.78
N LEU A 72 9.77 -68.25 -24.20
CA LEU A 72 10.13 -68.14 -25.62
C LEU A 72 9.58 -69.31 -26.44
N GLN A 73 9.60 -70.53 -25.89
CA GLN A 73 8.97 -71.68 -26.53
C GLN A 73 7.44 -71.51 -26.65
N GLN A 74 6.78 -70.97 -25.62
CA GLN A 74 5.35 -70.68 -25.66
C GLN A 74 5.03 -69.57 -26.66
N GLU A 75 5.78 -68.47 -26.66
CA GLU A 75 5.63 -67.37 -27.61
C GLU A 75 5.75 -67.85 -29.05
N SER A 76 6.71 -68.74 -29.34
CA SER A 76 6.92 -69.30 -30.67
C SER A 76 5.79 -70.23 -31.14
N LYS A 77 5.03 -70.82 -30.21
CA LYS A 77 3.82 -71.61 -30.51
C LYS A 77 2.60 -70.73 -30.75
N GLU A 78 2.49 -69.62 -30.04
CA GLU A 78 1.32 -68.73 -30.07
C GLU A 78 1.38 -67.70 -31.20
N ASN A 79 2.59 -67.29 -31.61
CA ASN A 79 2.77 -66.22 -32.58
C ASN A 79 3.62 -66.67 -33.79
N THR A 80 3.19 -66.28 -35.00
CA THR A 80 3.91 -66.58 -36.25
C THR A 80 4.19 -65.31 -37.05
N GLY A 81 5.15 -65.36 -37.98
CA GLY A 81 5.47 -64.22 -38.84
C GLY A 81 6.42 -63.18 -38.23
N LYS A 82 6.44 -61.98 -38.84
CA LYS A 82 7.30 -60.85 -38.45
C LYS A 82 6.76 -60.19 -37.17
N ARG A 83 7.59 -60.00 -36.16
CA ARG A 83 7.19 -59.45 -34.86
C ARG A 83 8.39 -58.96 -34.05
N ILE A 84 8.12 -58.19 -33.00
CA ILE A 84 9.12 -57.72 -32.03
C ILE A 84 8.71 -58.23 -30.64
N ILE A 85 9.68 -58.70 -29.87
CA ILE A 85 9.51 -59.17 -28.50
C ILE A 85 10.35 -58.30 -27.56
N LEU A 86 9.74 -57.86 -26.46
CA LEU A 86 10.40 -57.12 -25.39
C LEU A 86 10.43 -57.96 -24.12
N ILE A 87 11.60 -58.05 -23.49
CA ILE A 87 11.81 -58.84 -22.28
C ILE A 87 12.49 -57.96 -21.23
N PRO A 88 11.77 -57.52 -20.19
CA PRO A 88 12.37 -56.95 -18.99
C PRO A 88 13.09 -58.05 -18.21
N TYR A 89 14.37 -57.84 -17.91
CA TYR A 89 15.22 -58.85 -17.25
C TYR A 89 15.81 -58.26 -15.96
N TYR A 90 15.59 -58.93 -14.84
CA TYR A 90 16.06 -58.51 -13.52
C TYR A 90 17.37 -59.22 -13.17
N LEU A 91 18.42 -58.44 -12.92
CA LEU A 91 19.76 -58.94 -12.57
C LEU A 91 19.96 -59.13 -11.06
N GLY A 92 19.01 -58.69 -10.22
CA GLY A 92 19.18 -58.57 -8.77
C GLY A 92 19.59 -57.16 -8.34
N ASN A 93 19.54 -56.88 -7.03
CA ASN A 93 19.95 -55.59 -6.43
C ASN A 93 19.32 -54.34 -7.09
N SER A 94 18.02 -54.41 -7.41
CA SER A 94 17.28 -53.33 -8.08
C SER A 94 17.80 -52.97 -9.47
N HIS A 95 18.57 -53.84 -10.14
CA HIS A 95 19.11 -53.62 -11.48
C HIS A 95 18.29 -54.37 -12.55
N TRP A 96 17.62 -53.60 -13.40
CA TRP A 96 16.86 -54.06 -14.56
C TRP A 96 17.60 -53.78 -15.88
N VAL A 97 17.48 -54.70 -16.82
CA VAL A 97 17.98 -54.56 -18.19
C VAL A 97 16.89 -54.98 -19.20
N GLY A 98 17.01 -54.51 -20.43
CA GLY A 98 16.05 -54.80 -21.50
C GLY A 98 16.64 -55.71 -22.57
N ILE A 99 15.89 -56.72 -23.01
CA ILE A 99 16.23 -57.50 -24.21
C ILE A 99 15.13 -57.29 -25.24
N ILE A 100 15.54 -57.06 -26.48
CA ILE A 100 14.63 -56.92 -27.63
C ILE A 100 15.00 -57.94 -28.70
N ILE A 101 14.00 -58.64 -29.24
CA ILE A 101 14.17 -59.62 -30.31
C ILE A 101 13.26 -59.25 -31.46
N GLN A 102 13.81 -59.07 -32.65
CA GLN A 102 13.05 -58.87 -33.88
C GLN A 102 13.08 -60.14 -34.72
N PHE A 103 11.91 -60.61 -35.14
CA PHE A 103 11.74 -61.77 -36.02
C PHE A 103 11.41 -61.33 -37.45
N LYS A 104 12.08 -61.96 -38.42
CA LYS A 104 11.75 -61.83 -39.86
C LYS A 104 10.69 -62.85 -40.32
N GLY A 105 10.42 -63.86 -39.50
CA GLY A 105 9.45 -64.94 -39.72
C GLY A 105 9.34 -65.84 -38.48
N THR A 106 8.54 -66.91 -38.53
CA THR A 106 8.13 -67.70 -37.35
C THR A 106 9.29 -68.17 -36.46
N HIS A 107 10.43 -68.58 -37.04
CA HIS A 107 11.61 -69.05 -36.29
C HIS A 107 12.92 -68.35 -36.69
N ALA A 108 12.84 -67.22 -37.39
CA ALA A 108 14.01 -66.53 -37.93
C ALA A 108 14.23 -65.19 -37.23
N ILE A 109 15.20 -65.12 -36.33
CA ILE A 109 15.63 -63.87 -35.67
C ILE A 109 16.34 -63.00 -36.71
N GLN A 110 15.86 -61.78 -36.87
CA GLN A 110 16.47 -60.73 -37.68
C GLN A 110 17.54 -59.98 -36.90
N GLU A 111 17.19 -59.56 -35.68
CA GLU A 111 18.01 -58.72 -34.82
C GLU A 111 17.68 -59.07 -33.38
N ILE A 112 18.70 -59.04 -32.52
CA ILE A 112 18.53 -59.18 -31.08
C ILE A 112 19.49 -58.20 -30.40
N GLU A 113 19.05 -57.53 -29.35
CA GLU A 113 19.88 -56.54 -28.63
C GLU A 113 19.65 -56.65 -27.12
N PHE A 114 20.73 -56.44 -26.38
CA PHE A 114 20.75 -56.29 -24.93
C PHE A 114 20.99 -54.83 -24.56
N ILE A 115 20.16 -54.27 -23.69
CA ILE A 115 20.22 -52.85 -23.33
C ILE A 115 20.37 -52.73 -21.81
N ASP A 116 21.56 -52.34 -21.38
CA ASP A 116 21.84 -52.01 -19.97
C ASP A 116 21.73 -50.50 -19.75
N PRO A 117 20.78 -50.03 -18.91
CA PRO A 117 20.66 -48.63 -18.55
C PRO A 117 21.70 -48.18 -17.51
N VAL A 118 22.58 -49.04 -16.99
CA VAL A 118 23.58 -48.69 -15.99
C VAL A 118 24.98 -48.58 -16.62
N SER A 119 25.57 -47.38 -16.58
CA SER A 119 26.83 -47.06 -17.30
C SER A 119 28.08 -47.76 -16.76
N ASN A 120 28.08 -48.17 -15.49
CA ASN A 120 29.23 -48.77 -14.80
C ASN A 120 28.88 -50.14 -14.19
N SER A 121 28.03 -50.93 -14.83
CA SER A 121 27.64 -52.23 -14.25
C SER A 121 28.85 -53.16 -14.18
N SER A 122 29.05 -53.81 -13.03
CA SER A 122 30.03 -54.88 -12.86
C SER A 122 29.54 -56.22 -13.43
N PHE A 123 28.43 -56.20 -14.17
CA PHE A 123 27.72 -57.37 -14.63
C PHE A 123 28.40 -57.94 -15.88
N VAL A 124 28.69 -59.24 -15.85
CA VAL A 124 29.34 -59.95 -16.95
C VAL A 124 28.26 -60.48 -17.90
N HIS A 125 28.12 -59.82 -19.05
CA HIS A 125 27.18 -60.14 -20.14
C HIS A 125 27.26 -61.61 -20.63
N GLU A 126 28.40 -62.29 -20.44
CA GLU A 126 28.64 -63.67 -20.86
C GLU A 126 27.65 -64.68 -20.26
N ASN A 127 27.15 -64.44 -19.04
CA ASN A 127 26.19 -65.33 -18.39
C ASN A 127 24.80 -65.35 -19.05
N ILE A 128 24.37 -64.26 -19.67
CA ILE A 128 23.10 -64.19 -20.42
C ILE A 128 23.30 -64.75 -21.83
N GLN A 129 24.44 -64.45 -22.46
CA GLN A 129 24.81 -65.00 -23.77
C GLN A 129 24.87 -66.53 -23.75
N GLN A 130 25.48 -67.13 -22.73
CA GLN A 130 25.57 -68.59 -22.62
C GLN A 130 24.18 -69.23 -22.52
N LYS A 131 23.28 -68.65 -21.73
CA LYS A 131 21.89 -69.09 -21.65
C LYS A 131 21.22 -68.98 -23.03
N PHE A 132 21.36 -67.85 -23.72
CA PHE A 132 20.77 -67.65 -25.07
C PHE A 132 21.25 -68.67 -26.11
N ASN A 133 22.50 -69.11 -26.02
CA ASN A 133 23.06 -70.12 -26.92
C ASN A 133 22.39 -71.50 -26.78
N ASP A 134 21.83 -71.83 -25.62
CA ASP A 134 21.12 -73.10 -25.41
C ASP A 134 19.84 -73.18 -26.27
N LEU A 135 19.15 -72.03 -26.47
CA LEU A 135 17.94 -71.95 -27.29
C LEU A 135 18.21 -71.62 -28.76
N TYR A 136 19.19 -70.76 -29.02
CA TYR A 136 19.54 -70.29 -30.35
C TYR A 136 21.04 -70.46 -30.59
N PRO A 137 21.51 -71.68 -30.91
CA PRO A 137 22.94 -72.06 -30.88
C PRO A 137 23.88 -71.36 -31.88
N ARG A 138 23.46 -70.25 -32.50
CA ARG A 138 24.23 -69.46 -33.46
C ARG A 138 23.91 -67.96 -33.41
N VAL A 139 23.30 -67.46 -32.34
CA VAL A 139 22.87 -66.05 -32.22
C VAL A 139 23.71 -65.34 -31.17
N THR A 140 24.41 -64.28 -31.57
CA THR A 140 25.10 -63.38 -30.63
C THR A 140 24.16 -62.28 -30.16
N LEU A 141 24.19 -61.97 -28.87
CA LEU A 141 23.43 -60.92 -28.20
C LEU A 141 24.32 -59.66 -28.07
N PRO A 142 24.29 -58.72 -29.02
CA PRO A 142 25.07 -57.49 -28.91
C PRO A 142 24.50 -56.56 -27.85
N SER A 143 25.39 -55.92 -27.08
CA SER A 143 25.01 -54.83 -26.17
C SER A 143 24.79 -53.54 -26.96
N LYS A 144 23.70 -52.82 -26.65
CA LYS A 144 23.30 -51.56 -27.25
C LYS A 144 23.17 -50.50 -26.16
N THR A 145 24.02 -49.47 -26.25
CA THR A 145 23.95 -48.32 -25.34
C THR A 145 22.89 -47.33 -25.82
N LEU A 146 21.90 -47.07 -24.97
CA LEU A 146 20.89 -46.02 -25.16
C LEU A 146 21.01 -45.00 -24.02
N GLN A 147 19.93 -44.71 -23.29
CA GLN A 147 20.02 -43.86 -22.10
C GLN A 147 20.61 -44.65 -20.94
N THR A 148 21.65 -44.10 -20.33
CA THR A 148 22.33 -44.69 -19.19
C THR A 148 22.33 -43.76 -17.98
N HIS A 149 22.46 -44.34 -16.78
CA HIS A 149 22.59 -43.62 -15.52
C HIS A 149 23.52 -44.38 -14.57
N ASN A 150 24.20 -43.67 -13.66
CA ASN A 150 25.16 -44.30 -12.73
C ASN A 150 24.47 -44.99 -11.53
N ASP A 151 23.20 -44.67 -11.26
CA ASP A 151 22.40 -45.23 -10.16
C ASP A 151 21.55 -46.42 -10.66
N PRO A 152 21.80 -47.65 -10.15
CA PRO A 152 21.04 -48.84 -10.49
C PRO A 152 19.56 -48.76 -10.12
N THR A 153 19.15 -47.96 -9.13
CA THR A 153 17.73 -47.83 -8.75
C THR A 153 16.87 -47.22 -9.84
N GLN A 154 17.47 -46.46 -10.77
CA GLN A 154 16.79 -45.87 -11.93
C GLN A 154 16.63 -46.85 -13.11
N SER A 155 17.23 -48.04 -13.01
CA SER A 155 17.28 -49.02 -14.09
C SER A 155 15.91 -49.52 -14.53
N ASN A 156 14.94 -49.64 -13.61
CA ASN A 156 13.57 -50.04 -13.91
C ASN A 156 12.92 -49.06 -14.91
N ARG A 157 12.84 -47.78 -14.54
CA ARG A 157 12.28 -46.71 -15.38
C ARG A 157 13.00 -46.60 -16.73
N LEU A 158 14.33 -46.64 -16.70
CA LEU A 158 15.16 -46.50 -17.90
C LEU A 158 15.07 -47.71 -18.82
N THR A 159 14.90 -48.92 -18.29
CA THR A 159 14.66 -50.14 -19.10
C THR A 159 13.38 -49.98 -19.91
N ILE A 160 12.30 -49.51 -19.29
CA ILE A 160 11.03 -49.23 -19.99
C ILE A 160 11.24 -48.19 -21.09
N GLU A 161 11.88 -47.06 -20.76
CA GLU A 161 12.09 -45.96 -21.72
C GLU A 161 12.97 -46.37 -22.90
N ASN A 162 14.04 -47.12 -22.63
CA ASN A 162 14.96 -47.61 -23.66
C ASN A 162 14.30 -48.63 -24.58
N LEU A 163 13.55 -49.61 -24.04
CA LEU A 163 12.82 -50.59 -24.85
C LEU A 163 11.78 -49.91 -25.75
N LEU A 164 11.01 -48.96 -25.22
CA LEU A 164 10.01 -48.21 -26.00
C LEU A 164 10.66 -47.33 -27.07
N LYS A 165 11.76 -46.65 -26.74
CA LYS A 165 12.51 -45.85 -27.69
C LYS A 165 13.03 -46.72 -28.83
N ARG A 166 13.55 -47.91 -28.52
CA ARG A 166 14.06 -48.82 -29.54
C ARG A 166 12.96 -49.38 -30.43
N VAL A 167 11.80 -49.72 -29.86
CA VAL A 167 10.62 -50.09 -30.65
C VAL A 167 10.24 -48.96 -31.59
N GLU A 168 10.15 -47.72 -31.11
CA GLU A 168 9.83 -46.57 -31.95
C GLU A 168 10.82 -46.41 -33.11
N GLU A 169 12.13 -46.52 -32.85
CA GLU A 169 13.17 -46.47 -33.89
C GLU A 169 12.98 -47.58 -34.93
N LEU A 170 12.75 -48.83 -34.50
CA LEU A 170 12.57 -49.98 -35.39
C LEU A 170 11.29 -49.84 -36.25
N GLN A 171 10.22 -49.26 -35.69
CA GLN A 171 8.97 -49.02 -36.41
C GLN A 171 9.12 -47.86 -37.41
N LEU A 172 9.85 -46.79 -37.07
CA LEU A 172 10.11 -45.66 -37.95
C LEU A 172 11.06 -45.98 -39.11
N MET A 173 12.04 -46.85 -38.89
CA MET A 173 12.96 -47.31 -39.95
C MET A 173 12.22 -48.03 -41.09
N ASP A 174 11.20 -48.82 -40.77
CA ASP A 174 10.37 -49.46 -41.79
C ASP A 174 9.59 -48.40 -42.62
N VAL A 175 9.04 -47.37 -41.97
CA VAL A 175 8.31 -46.27 -42.66
C VAL A 175 9.23 -45.43 -43.54
N GLN A 176 10.45 -45.12 -43.10
CA GLN A 176 11.42 -44.40 -43.92
C GLN A 176 11.81 -45.17 -45.18
N THR A 177 11.91 -46.50 -45.08
CA THR A 177 12.22 -47.36 -46.22
C THR A 177 11.10 -47.29 -47.27
N GLU A 178 9.83 -47.30 -46.85
CA GLU A 178 8.68 -47.06 -47.75
C GLU A 178 8.67 -45.65 -48.37
N ILE A 179 9.04 -44.62 -47.61
CA ILE A 179 9.07 -43.22 -48.11
C ILE A 179 10.15 -43.02 -49.18
N ILE A 180 11.33 -43.64 -49.01
CA ILE A 180 12.43 -43.52 -49.99
C ILE A 180 12.06 -44.19 -51.32
N ASP A 181 11.37 -45.33 -51.27
CA ASP A 181 10.85 -45.97 -52.48
C ASP A 181 9.73 -45.14 -53.14
N ASN A 182 8.89 -44.46 -52.34
CA ASN A 182 7.90 -43.52 -52.87
C ASN A 182 8.54 -42.25 -53.47
N GLN A 183 9.62 -41.71 -52.91
CA GLN A 183 10.32 -40.53 -53.46
C GLN A 183 10.93 -40.78 -54.84
N LYS A 184 11.48 -41.97 -55.10
CA LYS A 184 11.93 -42.37 -56.44
C LYS A 184 10.77 -42.36 -57.46
N THR A 185 9.56 -42.64 -57.00
CA THR A 185 8.32 -42.68 -57.80
C THR A 185 7.75 -41.28 -58.10
N TYR A 186 8.03 -40.25 -57.27
CA TYR A 186 7.56 -38.87 -57.54
C TYR A 186 8.38 -38.15 -58.61
N THR A 187 9.69 -38.41 -58.70
CA THR A 187 10.55 -37.85 -59.76
C THR A 187 10.16 -38.29 -61.17
N SER A 188 9.32 -39.32 -61.33
CA SER A 188 8.78 -39.76 -62.63
C SER A 188 7.39 -39.19 -62.98
N LEU A 189 6.78 -38.36 -62.11
CA LEU A 189 5.41 -37.82 -62.29
C LEU A 189 5.35 -36.30 -62.58
N SER A 190 6.48 -35.60 -62.55
CA SER A 190 6.54 -34.15 -62.85
C SER A 190 7.84 -33.76 -63.55
N GLU A 191 7.77 -32.81 -64.46
CA GLU A 191 8.92 -32.16 -65.11
C GLU A 191 9.23 -30.79 -64.54
N LYS A 192 10.49 -30.36 -64.70
CA LYS A 192 10.89 -28.96 -64.52
C LYS A 192 10.87 -28.27 -65.88
N ILE A 193 9.93 -27.35 -66.07
CA ILE A 193 9.83 -26.51 -67.27
C ILE A 193 10.28 -25.07 -66.95
N LYS A 194 10.56 -24.27 -67.99
CA LYS A 194 10.78 -22.83 -67.84
C LYS A 194 9.52 -22.07 -68.28
N VAL A 195 8.94 -21.29 -67.37
CA VAL A 195 7.82 -20.38 -67.65
C VAL A 195 8.33 -18.96 -67.43
N ASN A 196 8.40 -18.15 -68.51
CA ASN A 196 8.95 -16.80 -68.50
C ASN A 196 10.35 -16.71 -67.85
N GLY A 197 11.22 -17.69 -68.13
CA GLY A 197 12.59 -17.76 -67.61
C GLY A 197 12.73 -18.32 -66.20
N LEU A 198 11.62 -18.53 -65.47
CA LEU A 198 11.61 -19.11 -64.13
C LEU A 198 11.40 -20.62 -64.18
N ASN A 199 12.06 -21.34 -63.28
CA ASN A 199 11.83 -22.78 -63.11
C ASN A 199 10.44 -23.01 -62.53
N HIS A 200 9.66 -23.89 -63.17
CA HIS A 200 8.33 -24.28 -62.75
C HIS A 200 8.22 -25.80 -62.75
N ILE A 201 7.61 -26.37 -61.71
CA ILE A 201 7.36 -27.81 -61.65
C ILE A 201 5.98 -28.04 -62.25
N HIS A 202 5.92 -28.82 -63.33
CA HIS A 202 4.70 -29.13 -64.06
C HIS A 202 4.44 -30.65 -64.01
N PRO A 203 3.24 -31.11 -63.65
CA PRO A 203 2.92 -32.54 -63.65
C PRO A 203 2.87 -33.09 -65.08
N TYR A 204 3.44 -34.29 -65.31
CA TYR A 204 3.42 -34.94 -66.63
C TYR A 204 2.02 -35.38 -67.04
N GLU A 205 1.27 -35.96 -66.09
CA GLU A 205 -0.08 -36.49 -66.33
C GLU A 205 -0.97 -36.19 -65.12
N VAL A 206 -2.06 -35.46 -65.34
CA VAL A 206 -3.05 -35.13 -64.30
C VAL A 206 -4.26 -36.05 -64.47
N LYS A 207 -4.24 -37.18 -63.76
CA LYS A 207 -5.32 -38.19 -63.81
C LYS A 207 -6.60 -37.73 -63.11
N ASN A 208 -6.48 -36.92 -62.06
CA ASN A 208 -7.63 -36.38 -61.33
C ASN A 208 -8.23 -35.17 -62.07
N THR A 209 -9.48 -35.30 -62.52
CA THR A 209 -10.16 -34.25 -63.28
C THR A 209 -10.39 -32.95 -62.50
N ASP A 210 -10.43 -32.99 -61.17
CA ASP A 210 -10.57 -31.77 -60.37
C ASP A 210 -9.27 -30.95 -60.38
N LEU A 211 -8.10 -31.59 -60.46
CA LEU A 211 -6.81 -30.92 -60.55
C LEU A 211 -6.60 -30.17 -61.87
N GLN A 212 -7.34 -30.54 -62.94
CA GLN A 212 -7.29 -29.80 -64.22
C GLN A 212 -7.81 -28.36 -64.10
N LYS A 213 -8.57 -28.06 -63.03
CA LYS A 213 -9.08 -26.71 -62.74
C LYS A 213 -8.10 -25.88 -61.90
N ILE A 214 -7.03 -26.49 -61.41
CA ILE A 214 -6.02 -25.82 -60.58
C ILE A 214 -4.96 -25.22 -61.50
N THR A 215 -4.73 -23.92 -61.33
CA THR A 215 -3.67 -23.20 -62.03
C THR A 215 -2.46 -23.10 -61.10
N THR A 216 -1.30 -23.53 -61.57
CA THR A 216 -0.02 -23.34 -60.87
C THR A 216 0.81 -22.31 -61.61
N SER A 217 1.57 -21.48 -60.89
CA SER A 217 2.53 -20.56 -61.51
C SER A 217 3.82 -20.46 -60.69
N PRO A 218 4.94 -20.05 -61.30
CA PRO A 218 6.19 -19.81 -60.58
C PRO A 218 6.24 -18.42 -59.91
N PHE A 219 5.16 -17.63 -59.99
CA PHE A 219 5.14 -16.25 -59.52
C PHE A 219 4.72 -16.16 -58.05
N ALA A 220 5.09 -15.07 -57.38
CA ALA A 220 4.76 -14.80 -55.97
C ALA A 220 3.32 -14.27 -55.77
N ARG A 221 2.41 -14.50 -56.71
CA ARG A 221 1.00 -14.07 -56.63
C ARG A 221 0.12 -15.30 -56.50
N SER A 222 -0.95 -15.21 -55.71
CA SER A 222 -1.93 -16.29 -55.64
C SER A 222 -2.65 -16.45 -56.99
N GLU A 223 -2.54 -17.63 -57.60
CA GLU A 223 -3.36 -18.02 -58.76
C GLU A 223 -4.77 -18.46 -58.31
N THR A 224 -4.90 -18.88 -57.06
CA THR A 224 -6.16 -19.30 -56.45
C THR A 224 -6.94 -18.07 -55.99
N ARG A 225 -8.10 -17.83 -56.62
CA ARG A 225 -8.98 -16.69 -56.32
C ARG A 225 -10.11 -17.03 -55.36
N TYR A 226 -10.55 -18.29 -55.35
CA TYR A 226 -11.61 -18.82 -54.53
C TYR A 226 -11.23 -20.21 -54.04
N ILE A 227 -11.83 -20.66 -52.93
CA ILE A 227 -11.61 -22.01 -52.42
C ILE A 227 -11.95 -23.05 -53.51
N THR A 228 -10.96 -23.85 -53.89
CA THR A 228 -11.10 -24.82 -54.97
C THR A 228 -10.98 -26.23 -54.41
N PRO A 229 -12.08 -27.02 -54.38
CA PRO A 229 -12.06 -28.37 -53.85
C PRO A 229 -11.54 -29.37 -54.88
N VAL A 230 -10.68 -30.27 -54.42
CA VAL A 230 -10.13 -31.40 -55.16
C VAL A 230 -10.55 -32.67 -54.42
N ARG A 231 -11.36 -33.51 -55.06
CA ARG A 231 -11.78 -34.78 -54.46
C ARG A 231 -10.67 -35.80 -54.62
N VAL A 232 -10.29 -36.44 -53.52
CA VAL A 232 -9.27 -37.48 -53.49
C VAL A 232 -9.95 -38.79 -53.10
N ASN A 233 -9.97 -39.76 -54.01
CA ASN A 233 -10.55 -41.06 -53.72
C ASN A 233 -9.54 -41.93 -52.98
N PRO A 234 -10.00 -42.89 -52.17
CA PRO A 234 -9.09 -43.76 -51.41
C PRO A 234 -8.12 -44.55 -52.29
N GLY A 235 -8.58 -44.97 -53.48
CA GLY A 235 -7.74 -45.66 -54.46
C GLY A 235 -6.66 -44.79 -55.13
N ASP A 236 -6.76 -43.46 -55.01
CA ASP A 236 -5.79 -42.51 -55.58
C ASP A 236 -4.56 -42.30 -54.66
N VAL A 237 -4.62 -42.79 -53.42
CA VAL A 237 -3.57 -42.60 -52.40
C VAL A 237 -3.11 -43.95 -51.88
N SER A 238 -1.85 -44.33 -52.16
CA SER A 238 -1.29 -45.60 -51.71
C SER A 238 -1.34 -45.73 -50.18
N GLY A 239 -1.86 -46.87 -49.70
CA GLY A 239 -1.94 -47.18 -48.27
C GLY A 239 -3.11 -46.53 -47.50
N TYR A 240 -3.99 -45.78 -48.16
CA TYR A 240 -5.17 -45.19 -47.50
C TYR A 240 -6.43 -46.04 -47.74
N THR A 241 -7.04 -46.54 -46.66
CA THR A 241 -8.24 -47.38 -46.69
C THR A 241 -9.51 -46.69 -46.16
N GLY A 242 -9.42 -45.39 -45.86
CA GLY A 242 -10.54 -44.61 -45.31
C GLY A 242 -11.52 -44.10 -46.36
N ASP A 243 -12.54 -43.36 -45.93
CA ASP A 243 -13.43 -42.63 -46.82
C ASP A 243 -12.66 -41.53 -47.57
N GLY A 244 -13.02 -41.26 -48.83
CA GLY A 244 -12.40 -40.21 -49.63
C GLY A 244 -12.45 -38.84 -48.96
N PHE A 245 -11.47 -37.99 -49.22
CA PHE A 245 -11.40 -36.64 -48.64
C PHE A 245 -11.38 -35.57 -49.72
N VAL A 246 -11.70 -34.33 -49.31
CA VAL A 246 -11.65 -33.17 -50.20
C VAL A 246 -10.51 -32.29 -49.75
N LEU A 247 -9.51 -32.11 -50.62
CA LEU A 247 -8.45 -31.14 -50.42
C LEU A 247 -8.92 -29.81 -50.98
N CYS A 248 -9.01 -28.80 -50.13
CA CYS A 248 -9.40 -27.46 -50.55
C CYS A 248 -8.16 -26.58 -50.65
N ASP A 249 -7.82 -26.18 -51.86
CA ASP A 249 -6.84 -25.10 -52.03
C ASP A 249 -7.52 -23.76 -51.76
N SER A 250 -6.91 -22.94 -50.91
CA SER A 250 -7.44 -21.64 -50.49
C SER A 250 -6.48 -20.53 -50.88
N PRO A 251 -7.00 -19.34 -51.25
CA PRO A 251 -6.16 -18.15 -51.44
C PRO A 251 -5.30 -17.87 -50.20
N GLY A 252 -4.08 -17.37 -50.40
CA GLY A 252 -3.22 -16.92 -49.31
C GLY A 252 -3.86 -15.77 -48.52
N PHE A 253 -3.66 -15.76 -47.20
CA PHE A 253 -4.02 -14.60 -46.38
C PHE A 253 -3.12 -13.42 -46.76
N GLU A 254 -3.71 -12.24 -46.92
CA GLU A 254 -3.02 -10.99 -47.32
C GLU A 254 -2.46 -10.99 -48.76
N ASP A 255 -2.83 -11.98 -49.57
CA ASP A 255 -2.22 -12.25 -50.89
C ASP A 255 -3.09 -11.77 -52.07
N THR A 256 -4.16 -10.97 -51.81
CA THR A 256 -5.25 -10.79 -52.78
C THR A 256 -5.49 -9.35 -53.26
N ASN A 257 -6.18 -9.29 -54.40
CA ASN A 257 -6.45 -8.11 -55.25
C ASN A 257 -7.48 -7.12 -54.64
N GLY A 258 -7.43 -6.85 -53.33
CA GLY A 258 -8.32 -5.93 -52.62
C GLY A 258 -9.17 -6.57 -51.52
N ALA A 259 -9.69 -5.73 -50.63
CA ALA A 259 -10.44 -6.17 -49.44
C ALA A 259 -11.73 -6.94 -49.77
N GLU A 260 -12.33 -6.67 -50.93
CA GLU A 260 -13.55 -7.35 -51.40
C GLU A 260 -13.29 -8.83 -51.68
N VAL A 261 -12.11 -9.16 -52.23
CA VAL A 261 -11.70 -10.54 -52.53
C VAL A 261 -11.42 -11.30 -51.24
N ASP A 262 -10.77 -10.67 -50.26
CA ASP A 262 -10.55 -11.25 -48.94
C ASP A 262 -11.86 -11.55 -48.19
N ILE A 263 -12.86 -10.66 -48.25
CA ILE A 263 -14.19 -10.89 -47.65
C ILE A 263 -14.88 -12.07 -48.33
N ALA A 264 -14.89 -12.10 -49.67
CA ALA A 264 -15.50 -13.20 -50.43
C ALA A 264 -14.85 -14.56 -50.09
N ASN A 265 -13.52 -14.58 -49.95
CA ASN A 265 -12.75 -15.75 -49.57
C ASN A 265 -13.03 -16.19 -48.13
N GLY A 266 -13.09 -15.25 -47.19
CA GLY A 266 -13.46 -15.55 -45.80
C GLY A 266 -14.86 -16.18 -45.69
N VAL A 267 -15.83 -15.66 -46.44
CA VAL A 267 -17.18 -16.24 -46.51
C VAL A 267 -17.16 -17.63 -47.17
N GLY A 268 -16.40 -17.81 -48.25
CA GLY A 268 -16.25 -19.08 -48.96
C GLY A 268 -15.64 -20.18 -48.08
N ILE A 269 -14.52 -19.87 -47.40
CA ILE A 269 -13.86 -20.76 -46.45
C ILE A 269 -14.81 -21.14 -45.31
N THR A 270 -15.52 -20.16 -44.73
CA THR A 270 -16.48 -20.42 -43.65
C THR A 270 -17.61 -21.35 -44.10
N LYS A 271 -18.18 -21.13 -45.28
CA LYS A 271 -19.23 -21.99 -45.83
C LYS A 271 -18.73 -23.41 -46.12
N ALA A 272 -17.54 -23.54 -46.68
CA ALA A 272 -16.92 -24.84 -46.95
C ALA A 272 -16.67 -25.61 -45.65
N ILE A 273 -16.07 -24.98 -44.64
CA ILE A 273 -15.82 -25.57 -43.31
C ILE A 273 -17.13 -26.04 -42.67
N LYS A 274 -18.19 -25.22 -42.70
CA LYS A 274 -19.52 -25.58 -42.14
C LYS A 274 -20.18 -26.76 -42.85
N GLY A 275 -19.84 -27.02 -44.11
CA GLY A 275 -20.35 -28.16 -44.88
C GLY A 275 -19.60 -29.47 -44.64
N CYS A 276 -18.44 -29.43 -43.98
CA CYS A 276 -17.62 -30.60 -43.72
C CYS A 276 -17.99 -31.28 -42.40
N LYS A 277 -17.97 -32.62 -42.36
CA LYS A 277 -18.12 -33.41 -41.12
C LYS A 277 -16.97 -33.18 -40.14
N SER A 278 -15.76 -32.99 -40.69
CA SER A 278 -14.53 -32.67 -39.95
C SER A 278 -13.59 -31.91 -40.87
N VAL A 279 -12.76 -31.04 -40.30
CA VAL A 279 -11.78 -30.25 -41.04
C VAL A 279 -10.39 -30.49 -40.45
N LYS A 280 -9.40 -30.63 -41.33
CA LYS A 280 -7.99 -30.63 -40.96
C LYS A 280 -7.31 -29.47 -41.67
N LEU A 281 -6.79 -28.52 -40.90
CA LEU A 281 -6.11 -27.36 -41.46
C LEU A 281 -4.68 -27.75 -41.84
N VAL A 282 -4.28 -27.49 -43.08
CA VAL A 282 -2.91 -27.73 -43.55
C VAL A 282 -2.24 -26.39 -43.82
N ILE A 283 -1.13 -26.14 -43.15
CA ILE A 283 -0.40 -24.88 -43.25
C ILE A 283 0.95 -25.13 -43.89
N LEU A 284 1.17 -24.49 -45.03
CA LEU A 284 2.44 -24.53 -45.73
C LEU A 284 3.33 -23.39 -45.20
N ILE A 285 4.50 -23.73 -44.67
CA ILE A 285 5.51 -22.76 -44.22
C ILE A 285 6.74 -22.95 -45.09
N SER A 286 7.05 -21.98 -45.93
CA SER A 286 8.30 -22.00 -46.69
C SER A 286 9.49 -21.58 -45.81
N ALA A 287 10.70 -22.07 -46.12
CA ALA A 287 11.93 -21.65 -45.45
C ALA A 287 12.08 -20.12 -45.42
N MET A 288 11.84 -19.47 -46.55
CA MET A 288 11.90 -18.01 -46.67
C MET A 288 10.83 -17.30 -45.83
N SER A 289 9.63 -17.87 -45.70
CA SER A 289 8.53 -17.27 -44.94
C SER A 289 8.69 -17.36 -43.42
N ILE A 290 9.68 -18.09 -42.90
CA ILE A 290 10.01 -17.99 -41.46
C ILE A 290 10.47 -16.57 -41.13
N GLY A 291 11.24 -15.96 -42.05
CA GLY A 291 11.78 -14.61 -41.93
C GLY A 291 12.86 -14.47 -40.86
N ASP A 292 13.47 -13.28 -40.79
CA ASP A 292 14.44 -12.95 -39.74
C ASP A 292 13.78 -13.00 -38.37
N ARG A 293 14.44 -13.65 -37.40
CA ARG A 293 13.94 -13.82 -36.03
C ARG A 293 12.54 -14.43 -35.96
N GLN A 294 12.19 -15.27 -36.95
CA GLN A 294 10.95 -16.05 -37.01
C GLN A 294 9.67 -15.21 -37.05
N GLY A 295 9.75 -13.99 -37.61
CA GLY A 295 8.60 -13.08 -37.71
C GLY A 295 7.39 -13.70 -38.41
N GLY A 296 7.60 -14.53 -39.44
CA GLY A 296 6.50 -15.15 -40.17
C GLY A 296 5.78 -16.25 -39.38
N VAL A 297 6.48 -16.98 -38.51
CA VAL A 297 5.84 -17.96 -37.60
C VAL A 297 4.96 -17.24 -36.57
N LYS A 298 5.42 -16.09 -36.05
CA LYS A 298 4.66 -15.27 -35.09
C LYS A 298 3.40 -14.67 -35.73
N ASN A 299 3.52 -14.15 -36.96
CA ASN A 299 2.38 -13.60 -37.69
C ASN A 299 1.36 -14.70 -38.01
N LEU A 300 1.82 -15.87 -38.48
CA LEU A 300 0.96 -17.01 -38.71
C LEU A 300 0.19 -17.42 -37.44
N ALA A 301 0.89 -17.54 -36.29
CA ALA A 301 0.23 -17.87 -35.03
C ALA A 301 -0.88 -16.86 -34.66
N ARG A 302 -0.63 -15.56 -34.84
CA ARG A 302 -1.64 -14.51 -34.63
C ARG A 302 -2.84 -14.67 -35.56
N THR A 303 -2.61 -14.88 -36.85
CA THR A 303 -3.67 -15.10 -37.84
C THR A 303 -4.53 -16.30 -37.48
N LEU A 304 -3.91 -17.40 -37.06
CA LEU A 304 -4.62 -18.60 -36.65
C LEU A 304 -5.47 -18.40 -35.39
N ILE A 305 -4.93 -17.68 -34.39
CA ILE A 305 -5.66 -17.34 -33.16
C ILE A 305 -6.87 -16.45 -33.46
N GLY A 306 -6.73 -15.51 -34.40
CA GLY A 306 -7.82 -14.64 -34.84
C GLY A 306 -8.89 -15.39 -35.66
N LEU A 307 -8.48 -16.35 -36.50
CA LEU A 307 -9.38 -17.09 -37.38
C LEU A 307 -10.19 -18.17 -36.65
N ILE A 308 -9.57 -18.84 -35.67
CA ILE A 308 -10.16 -19.98 -34.97
C ILE A 308 -10.15 -19.69 -33.46
N PRO A 309 -11.24 -19.14 -32.89
CA PRO A 309 -11.39 -19.02 -31.46
C PRO A 309 -11.24 -20.39 -30.79
N GLY A 310 -10.42 -20.49 -29.74
CA GLY A 310 -10.15 -21.77 -29.08
C GLY A 310 -9.27 -22.73 -29.89
N ILE A 311 -8.49 -22.26 -30.87
CA ILE A 311 -7.58 -23.12 -31.66
C ILE A 311 -6.65 -23.99 -30.78
N LYS A 312 -6.36 -23.56 -29.55
CA LYS A 312 -5.61 -24.34 -28.55
C LYS A 312 -6.18 -25.75 -28.36
N ASP A 313 -7.50 -25.86 -28.30
CA ASP A 313 -8.20 -27.13 -28.07
C ASP A 313 -8.24 -28.00 -29.33
N HIS A 314 -8.01 -27.39 -30.49
CA HIS A 314 -8.11 -28.01 -31.82
C HIS A 314 -6.78 -28.11 -32.56
N ILE A 315 -5.66 -27.78 -31.90
CA ILE A 315 -4.33 -27.71 -32.56
C ILE A 315 -3.89 -29.06 -33.15
N ARG A 316 -4.40 -30.19 -32.62
CA ARG A 316 -4.17 -31.54 -33.19
C ARG A 316 -4.78 -31.73 -34.58
N ALA A 317 -5.76 -30.91 -34.95
CA ALA A 317 -6.36 -30.87 -36.27
C ALA A 317 -5.59 -29.97 -37.25
N VAL A 318 -4.46 -29.39 -36.84
CA VAL A 318 -3.60 -28.58 -37.69
C VAL A 318 -2.35 -29.39 -38.08
N ALA A 319 -2.07 -29.46 -39.38
CA ALA A 319 -0.85 -30.02 -39.93
C ALA A 319 0.02 -28.89 -40.50
N TYR A 320 1.32 -28.97 -40.27
CA TYR A 320 2.29 -28.03 -40.80
C TYR A 320 3.19 -28.75 -41.79
N ILE A 321 3.39 -28.15 -42.96
CA ILE A 321 4.26 -28.67 -44.00
C ILE A 321 5.33 -27.62 -44.28
N PHE A 322 6.57 -27.96 -43.96
CA PHE A 322 7.73 -27.12 -44.22
C PHE A 322 8.20 -27.34 -45.65
N THR A 323 8.19 -26.29 -46.45
CA THR A 323 8.53 -26.34 -47.88
C THR A 323 9.79 -25.53 -48.18
N LYS A 324 10.49 -25.88 -49.27
CA LYS A 324 11.68 -25.15 -49.75
C LYS A 324 12.88 -25.13 -48.77
N PHE A 325 12.94 -26.03 -47.81
CA PHE A 325 14.14 -26.28 -47.00
C PHE A 325 15.12 -27.17 -47.77
N SER A 326 16.40 -26.89 -47.68
CA SER A 326 17.44 -27.82 -48.11
C SER A 326 17.46 -29.07 -47.20
N LEU A 327 18.07 -30.15 -47.69
CA LEU A 327 18.26 -31.37 -46.90
C LEU A 327 19.09 -31.11 -45.63
N GLU A 328 20.04 -30.17 -45.70
CA GLU A 328 20.89 -29.76 -44.57
C GLU A 328 20.14 -28.94 -43.53
N GLU A 329 19.20 -28.09 -43.95
CA GLU A 329 18.38 -27.28 -43.04
C GLU A 329 17.27 -28.07 -42.35
N LYS A 330 16.94 -29.28 -42.86
CA LYS A 330 15.89 -30.12 -42.28
C LYS A 330 16.12 -30.38 -40.79
N ASP A 331 17.37 -30.58 -40.39
CA ASP A 331 17.75 -30.88 -39.00
C ASP A 331 17.78 -29.62 -38.12
N THR A 332 17.89 -28.42 -38.71
CA THR A 332 17.96 -27.15 -37.97
C THR A 332 16.59 -26.55 -37.66
N ILE A 333 15.54 -26.96 -38.39
CA ILE A 333 14.15 -26.51 -38.16
C ILE A 333 13.75 -26.72 -36.70
N HIS A 334 14.11 -27.87 -36.12
CA HIS A 334 13.76 -28.17 -34.73
C HIS A 334 14.42 -27.20 -33.75
N HIS A 335 15.70 -26.89 -33.96
CA HIS A 335 16.45 -25.96 -33.12
C HIS A 335 15.91 -24.53 -33.20
N LEU A 336 15.58 -24.05 -34.41
CA LEU A 336 14.98 -22.73 -34.59
C LEU A 336 13.66 -22.59 -33.83
N LEU A 337 12.76 -23.57 -33.95
CA LEU A 337 11.49 -23.55 -33.23
C LEU A 337 11.66 -23.62 -31.70
N LYS A 338 12.68 -24.35 -31.21
CA LYS A 338 12.98 -24.46 -29.78
C LYS A 338 13.56 -23.16 -29.18
N ASP A 339 14.40 -22.44 -29.93
CA ASP A 339 14.88 -21.10 -29.53
C ASP A 339 13.74 -20.08 -29.47
N ALA A 340 12.75 -20.19 -30.37
CA ALA A 340 11.53 -19.38 -30.34
C ALA A 340 10.75 -19.53 -29.03
N GLU A 341 10.59 -20.79 -28.60
CA GLU A 341 9.89 -21.19 -27.37
C GLU A 341 10.56 -20.60 -26.14
N GLN A 342 11.87 -20.77 -26.00
CA GLN A 342 12.62 -20.30 -24.82
C GLN A 342 12.53 -18.78 -24.64
N ARG A 343 12.60 -18.00 -25.72
CA ARG A 343 12.49 -16.54 -25.64
C ARG A 343 11.08 -16.07 -25.26
N MET A 344 10.05 -16.85 -25.56
CA MET A 344 8.68 -16.56 -25.13
C MET A 344 8.52 -16.84 -23.63
N ASP A 345 9.07 -17.94 -23.13
CA ASP A 345 9.08 -18.26 -21.69
C ASP A 345 9.81 -17.19 -20.86
N GLU A 346 10.90 -16.62 -21.38
CA GLU A 346 11.61 -15.51 -20.74
C GLU A 346 10.74 -14.24 -20.65
N ALA A 347 9.99 -13.92 -21.72
CA ALA A 347 9.08 -12.77 -21.73
C ALA A 347 7.92 -12.95 -20.75
N ASP A 348 7.33 -14.14 -20.68
CA ASP A 348 6.25 -14.45 -19.72
C ASP A 348 6.74 -14.37 -18.27
N ASN A 349 7.95 -14.86 -17.99
CA ASN A 349 8.57 -14.73 -16.67
C ASN A 349 8.78 -13.26 -16.26
N ILE A 350 9.09 -12.38 -17.21
CA ILE A 350 9.20 -10.94 -16.94
C ILE A 350 7.82 -10.35 -16.63
N VAL A 351 6.80 -10.70 -17.41
CA VAL A 351 5.41 -10.24 -17.16
C VAL A 351 4.92 -10.70 -15.79
N GLU A 352 5.14 -11.96 -15.40
CA GLU A 352 4.77 -12.46 -14.07
C GLU A 352 5.50 -11.74 -12.92
N LYS A 353 6.78 -11.40 -13.11
CA LYS A 353 7.52 -10.57 -12.12
C LYS A 353 6.92 -9.18 -11.99
N ILE A 354 6.53 -8.55 -13.10
CA ILE A 354 5.86 -7.25 -13.09
C ILE A 354 4.49 -7.35 -12.40
N VAL A 355 3.69 -8.36 -12.74
CA VAL A 355 2.38 -8.61 -12.11
C VAL A 355 2.52 -8.79 -10.59
N ARG A 356 3.51 -9.58 -10.14
CA ARG A 356 3.77 -9.74 -8.70
C ARG A 356 4.14 -8.42 -8.05
N TYR A 357 5.05 -7.66 -8.65
CA TYR A 357 5.44 -6.34 -8.14
C TYR A 357 4.23 -5.38 -8.02
N LEU A 358 3.30 -5.42 -8.98
CA LEU A 358 2.08 -4.60 -8.94
C LEU A 358 1.10 -5.05 -7.87
N ARG A 359 1.00 -6.36 -7.64
CA ARG A 359 0.20 -6.91 -6.52
C ARG A 359 0.77 -6.46 -5.17
N ASP A 360 2.09 -6.47 -5.02
CA ASP A 360 2.76 -6.00 -3.80
C ASP A 360 2.54 -4.48 -3.62
N ALA A 361 2.68 -3.69 -4.70
CA ALA A 361 2.41 -2.25 -4.68
C ALA A 361 0.94 -1.92 -4.35
N LYS A 362 0.00 -2.75 -4.79
CA LYS A 362 -1.42 -2.66 -4.43
C LYS A 362 -1.62 -2.89 -2.93
N LEU A 363 -1.10 -3.99 -2.38
CA LEU A 363 -1.22 -4.31 -0.96
C LEU A 363 -0.62 -3.20 -0.09
N ASP A 364 0.56 -2.71 -0.47
CA ASP A 364 1.21 -1.56 0.18
C ASP A 364 0.33 -0.30 0.15
N ALA A 365 -0.34 -0.01 -0.97
CA ALA A 365 -1.25 1.13 -1.07
C ALA A 365 -2.49 0.96 -0.19
N GLU A 366 -3.11 -0.22 -0.19
CA GLU A 366 -4.28 -0.53 0.64
C GLU A 366 -3.97 -0.42 2.14
N ASP A 367 -2.81 -0.91 2.58
CA ASP A 367 -2.41 -0.83 3.98
C ASP A 367 -2.09 0.62 4.41
N LEU A 368 -1.44 1.41 3.55
CA LEU A 368 -1.22 2.83 3.81
C LEU A 368 -2.55 3.61 3.87
N LEU A 369 -3.52 3.28 3.02
CA LEU A 369 -4.85 3.91 3.04
C LEU A 369 -5.64 3.57 4.30
N LYS A 370 -5.53 2.34 4.83
CA LYS A 370 -6.12 2.00 6.13
C LYS A 370 -5.59 2.92 7.23
N ILE A 371 -4.28 3.17 7.25
CA ILE A 371 -3.63 4.08 8.21
C ILE A 371 -4.17 5.51 8.04
N VAL A 372 -4.29 6.01 6.80
CA VAL A 372 -4.87 7.32 6.50
C VAL A 372 -6.28 7.45 7.07
N PHE A 373 -7.16 6.49 6.75
CA PHE A 373 -8.57 6.59 7.10
C PHE A 373 -8.86 6.29 8.57
N GLN A 374 -8.06 5.43 9.22
CA GLN A 374 -8.20 5.12 10.64
C GLN A 374 -7.49 6.14 11.54
N ARG A 375 -6.65 7.03 10.97
CA ARG A 375 -5.79 7.97 11.69
C ARG A 375 -4.85 7.28 12.70
N ASP A 376 -4.54 6.01 12.47
CA ASP A 376 -3.73 5.17 13.35
C ASP A 376 -2.24 5.26 12.97
N GLY A 377 -1.63 6.39 13.34
CA GLY A 377 -0.18 6.60 13.21
C GLY A 377 0.23 7.50 12.05
N LYS A 378 1.55 7.58 11.84
CA LYS A 378 2.15 8.48 10.84
C LYS A 378 2.11 7.83 9.45
N VAL A 379 1.38 8.45 8.53
CA VAL A 379 1.32 8.00 7.14
C VAL A 379 2.57 8.42 6.39
N ASN A 380 3.13 7.52 5.56
CA ASN A 380 4.19 7.86 4.62
C ASN A 380 3.59 8.16 3.24
N TYR A 381 3.20 9.43 3.03
CA TYR A 381 2.59 9.87 1.77
C TYR A 381 3.53 9.72 0.57
N ASP A 382 4.85 9.82 0.74
CA ASP A 382 5.81 9.56 -0.35
C ASP A 382 5.78 8.10 -0.81
N LYS A 383 5.67 7.15 0.13
CA LYS A 383 5.51 5.72 -0.21
C LYS A 383 4.18 5.50 -0.93
N LEU A 384 3.10 6.10 -0.43
CA LEU A 384 1.77 6.00 -1.07
C LEU A 384 1.80 6.55 -2.50
N THR A 385 2.33 7.76 -2.71
CA THR A 385 2.52 8.38 -4.03
C THR A 385 3.31 7.47 -4.97
N LYS A 386 4.39 6.83 -4.50
CA LYS A 386 5.17 5.88 -5.31
C LYS A 386 4.36 4.65 -5.71
N CYS A 387 3.61 4.05 -4.78
CA CYS A 387 2.75 2.90 -5.08
C CYS A 387 1.69 3.25 -6.13
N LEU A 388 1.01 4.39 -5.96
CA LEU A 388 0.00 4.86 -6.92
C LEU A 388 0.62 5.17 -8.29
N LEU A 389 1.86 5.69 -8.35
CA LEU A 389 2.56 5.95 -9.61
C LEU A 389 2.87 4.66 -10.35
N ASN A 390 3.33 3.64 -9.62
CA ASN A 390 3.62 2.34 -10.20
C ASN A 390 2.36 1.70 -10.79
N LEU A 391 1.25 1.78 -10.06
CA LEU A 391 -0.05 1.26 -10.54
C LEU A 391 -0.54 2.04 -11.76
N LYS A 392 -0.47 3.38 -11.75
CA LYS A 392 -0.88 4.24 -12.88
C LYS A 392 -0.02 4.00 -14.12
N ASN A 393 1.30 3.90 -13.97
CA ASN A 393 2.20 3.61 -15.09
C ASN A 393 2.02 2.20 -15.65
N ALA A 394 1.38 1.29 -14.90
CA ALA A 394 1.07 -0.06 -15.31
C ALA A 394 -0.30 -0.22 -15.97
N GLU A 395 -1.01 0.87 -16.29
CA GLU A 395 -2.32 0.84 -16.94
C GLU A 395 -2.31 0.02 -18.25
N TRP A 396 -1.17 -0.06 -18.95
CA TRP A 396 -1.03 -0.89 -20.14
C TRP A 396 -1.26 -2.39 -19.90
N ILE A 397 -1.11 -2.89 -18.66
CA ILE A 397 -1.35 -4.30 -18.30
C ILE A 397 -2.84 -4.65 -18.37
N GLU A 398 -3.75 -3.68 -18.25
CA GLU A 398 -5.19 -3.93 -18.41
C GLU A 398 -5.54 -4.49 -19.80
N LYS A 399 -4.72 -4.20 -20.82
CA LYS A 399 -4.86 -4.80 -22.15
C LYS A 399 -4.58 -6.32 -22.16
N TYR A 400 -3.83 -6.81 -21.18
CA TYR A 400 -3.42 -8.20 -21.04
C TYR A 400 -4.18 -8.93 -19.93
N ARG A 401 -4.56 -8.23 -18.86
CA ARG A 401 -5.36 -8.75 -17.74
C ARG A 401 -6.39 -7.71 -17.33
N SER A 402 -7.52 -7.72 -18.04
CA SER A 402 -8.61 -6.78 -17.81
C SER A 402 -9.25 -6.99 -16.43
N GLY A 403 -9.45 -5.91 -15.69
CA GLY A 403 -10.27 -5.86 -14.48
C GLY A 403 -9.51 -6.06 -13.16
N GLU A 404 -8.20 -6.29 -13.17
CA GLU A 404 -7.43 -6.46 -11.93
C GLU A 404 -6.96 -5.15 -11.30
N TYR A 405 -6.76 -4.09 -12.09
CA TYR A 405 -6.03 -2.88 -11.67
C TYR A 405 -6.80 -1.57 -11.89
N SER A 406 -7.63 -1.48 -12.92
CA SER A 406 -8.30 -0.23 -13.34
C SER A 406 -9.26 0.34 -12.30
N TYR A 407 -9.95 -0.49 -11.52
CA TYR A 407 -10.90 -0.01 -10.49
C TYR A 407 -10.19 0.56 -9.27
N ILE A 408 -8.96 0.11 -8.97
CA ILE A 408 -8.26 0.41 -7.72
C ILE A 408 -7.84 1.88 -7.70
N ILE A 409 -7.23 2.36 -8.79
CA ILE A 409 -6.77 3.74 -8.86
C ILE A 409 -7.93 4.70 -8.67
N LYS A 410 -9.05 4.42 -9.35
CA LYS A 410 -10.25 5.25 -9.27
C LYS A 410 -10.90 5.20 -7.87
N ASP A 411 -11.02 4.03 -7.27
CA ASP A 411 -11.52 3.87 -5.88
C ASP A 411 -10.66 4.64 -4.88
N VAL A 412 -9.33 4.54 -5.03
CA VAL A 412 -8.39 5.26 -4.16
C VAL A 412 -8.49 6.77 -4.34
N GLU A 413 -8.60 7.25 -5.57
CA GLU A 413 -8.80 8.68 -5.87
C GLU A 413 -10.09 9.20 -5.23
N GLU A 414 -11.22 8.51 -5.44
CA GLU A 414 -12.53 8.88 -4.89
C GLU A 414 -12.50 8.92 -3.35
N ARG A 415 -11.92 7.90 -2.71
CA ARG A 415 -11.83 7.82 -1.24
C ARG A 415 -10.88 8.85 -0.62
N LEU A 416 -9.76 9.16 -1.28
CA LEU A 416 -8.85 10.20 -0.82
C LEU A 416 -9.51 11.59 -0.90
N ILE A 417 -10.23 11.87 -1.99
CA ILE A 417 -10.99 13.12 -2.16
C ILE A 417 -12.07 13.24 -1.07
N GLU A 418 -12.84 12.17 -0.84
CA GLU A 418 -13.87 12.13 0.20
C GLU A 418 -13.24 12.42 1.57
N HIS A 419 -12.15 11.74 1.92
CA HIS A 419 -11.47 11.94 3.20
C HIS A 419 -10.92 13.37 3.38
N ILE A 420 -10.26 13.93 2.36
CA ILE A 420 -9.77 15.32 2.41
C ILE A 420 -10.93 16.29 2.59
N THR A 421 -12.06 16.04 1.92
CA THR A 421 -13.27 16.85 2.02
C THR A 421 -13.86 16.78 3.43
N GLU A 422 -13.98 15.59 4.01
CA GLU A 422 -14.43 15.40 5.39
C GLU A 422 -13.52 16.10 6.40
N MET A 423 -12.20 15.98 6.25
CA MET A 423 -11.25 16.67 7.12
C MET A 423 -11.37 18.19 6.99
N LYS A 424 -11.50 18.71 5.76
CA LYS A 424 -11.73 20.13 5.50
C LYS A 424 -13.00 20.61 6.19
N VAL A 425 -14.12 19.91 6.02
CA VAL A 425 -15.40 20.26 6.66
C VAL A 425 -15.27 20.24 8.18
N THR A 426 -14.64 19.20 8.74
CA THR A 426 -14.42 19.07 10.19
C THR A 426 -13.64 20.26 10.74
N VAL A 427 -12.55 20.64 10.07
CA VAL A 427 -11.72 21.79 10.48
C VAL A 427 -12.49 23.09 10.41
N MET A 428 -13.17 23.35 9.29
CA MET A 428 -13.85 24.63 9.04
C MET A 428 -15.07 24.86 9.94
N GLN A 429 -15.61 23.82 10.59
CA GLN A 429 -16.72 23.93 11.54
C GLN A 429 -16.27 24.19 12.99
N VAL A 430 -14.97 24.07 13.29
CA VAL A 430 -14.46 24.29 14.64
C VAL A 430 -14.23 25.80 14.88
N PRO A 431 -14.93 26.43 15.84
CA PRO A 431 -14.71 27.83 16.15
C PRO A 431 -13.35 28.03 16.83
N LEU A 432 -12.46 28.81 16.20
CA LEU A 432 -11.17 29.22 16.76
C LEU A 432 -11.30 30.61 17.36
N ASN A 433 -11.71 30.68 18.63
CA ASN A 433 -11.87 31.92 19.37
C ASN A 433 -11.25 31.83 20.78
N LEU A 434 -11.28 32.93 21.54
CA LEU A 434 -10.72 33.00 22.88
C LEU A 434 -11.32 31.98 23.87
N ASP A 435 -12.54 31.51 23.64
CA ASP A 435 -13.20 30.53 24.50
C ASP A 435 -12.88 29.07 24.14
N ASN A 436 -12.30 28.83 22.97
CA ASN A 436 -12.02 27.50 22.41
C ASN A 436 -10.56 27.36 21.96
N TYR A 437 -9.63 28.06 22.61
CA TYR A 437 -8.22 28.06 22.23
C TYR A 437 -7.57 26.66 22.34
N ASP A 438 -8.10 25.79 23.20
CA ASP A 438 -7.68 24.40 23.38
C ASP A 438 -7.87 23.56 22.11
N LYS A 439 -8.81 23.96 21.24
CA LYS A 439 -9.07 23.27 19.97
C LYS A 439 -8.03 23.56 18.90
N ILE A 440 -7.21 24.60 19.05
CA ILE A 440 -6.14 24.96 18.10
C ILE A 440 -5.19 23.78 17.86
N ASP A 441 -4.81 23.06 18.93
CA ASP A 441 -3.92 21.89 18.85
C ASP A 441 -4.52 20.82 17.91
N SER A 442 -5.81 20.52 18.09
CA SER A 442 -6.52 19.52 17.28
C SER A 442 -6.71 19.96 15.82
N VAL A 443 -7.06 21.23 15.61
CA VAL A 443 -7.26 21.78 14.26
C VAL A 443 -5.94 21.86 13.52
N HIS A 444 -4.88 22.36 14.16
CA HIS A 444 -3.56 22.42 13.56
C HIS A 444 -3.09 21.02 13.14
N LYS A 445 -3.28 19.99 13.97
CA LYS A 445 -2.91 18.63 13.60
C LYS A 445 -3.55 18.22 12.27
N ILE A 446 -4.86 18.44 12.10
CA ILE A 446 -5.55 18.10 10.85
C ILE A 446 -5.05 18.96 9.67
N VAL A 447 -4.81 20.27 9.90
CA VAL A 447 -4.23 21.16 8.86
C VAL A 447 -2.84 20.66 8.43
N SER A 448 -2.00 20.21 9.38
CA SER A 448 -0.70 19.61 9.09
C SER A 448 -0.85 18.31 8.31
N ASP A 449 -1.75 17.42 8.72
CA ASP A 449 -2.00 16.15 8.02
C ASP A 449 -2.41 16.40 6.56
N ILE A 450 -3.28 17.39 6.31
CA ILE A 450 -3.66 17.84 4.95
C ILE A 450 -2.44 18.38 4.18
N LYS A 451 -1.57 19.18 4.81
CA LYS A 451 -0.35 19.68 4.17
C LYS A 451 0.61 18.55 3.79
N GLU A 452 0.74 17.54 4.64
CA GLU A 452 1.62 16.39 4.38
C GLU A 452 1.15 15.55 3.18
N MET A 453 -0.11 15.68 2.76
CA MET A 453 -0.64 15.02 1.55
C MET A 453 -0.18 15.67 0.24
N LYS A 454 0.55 16.80 0.27
CA LYS A 454 1.04 17.49 -0.94
C LYS A 454 1.72 16.58 -1.99
N PRO A 455 2.51 15.54 -1.65
CA PRO A 455 3.08 14.62 -2.64
C PRO A 455 2.04 13.92 -3.53
N LEU A 456 0.77 13.85 -3.11
CA LEU A 456 -0.33 13.27 -3.88
C LEU A 456 -0.85 14.20 -4.98
N GLU A 457 -0.38 15.45 -5.09
CA GLU A 457 -0.77 16.42 -6.14
C GLU A 457 -0.59 15.86 -7.56
N LYS A 458 0.40 14.99 -7.76
CA LYS A 458 0.63 14.31 -9.06
C LYS A 458 -0.50 13.38 -9.46
N PHE A 459 -1.31 12.94 -8.50
CA PHE A 459 -2.47 12.05 -8.68
C PHE A 459 -3.78 12.81 -8.56
N LEU A 460 -3.87 13.72 -7.59
CA LEU A 460 -5.05 14.49 -7.26
C LEU A 460 -4.73 15.98 -7.45
N PRO A 461 -4.88 16.53 -8.66
CA PRO A 461 -4.51 17.93 -8.95
C PRO A 461 -5.22 18.92 -8.01
N ASP A 462 -6.47 18.61 -7.63
CA ASP A 462 -7.31 19.46 -6.78
C ASP A 462 -6.83 19.50 -5.33
N ILE A 463 -5.94 18.60 -4.90
CA ILE A 463 -5.46 18.56 -3.51
C ILE A 463 -4.78 19.86 -3.10
N ASN A 464 -4.08 20.50 -4.04
CA ASN A 464 -3.40 21.76 -3.77
C ASN A 464 -4.43 22.88 -3.47
N GLN A 465 -5.58 22.87 -4.14
CA GLN A 465 -6.67 23.78 -3.83
C GLN A 465 -7.23 23.53 -2.43
N HIS A 466 -7.44 22.27 -2.03
CA HIS A 466 -7.88 21.93 -0.67
C HIS A 466 -6.86 22.38 0.40
N ILE A 467 -5.56 22.19 0.15
CA ILE A 467 -4.49 22.65 1.05
C ILE A 467 -4.52 24.17 1.18
N VAL A 468 -4.63 24.89 0.07
CA VAL A 468 -4.68 26.37 0.05
C VAL A 468 -5.92 26.87 0.80
N ASP A 469 -7.09 26.29 0.53
CA ASP A 469 -8.35 26.68 1.18
C ASP A 469 -8.28 26.53 2.70
N VAL A 470 -7.82 25.38 3.18
CA VAL A 470 -7.73 25.07 4.61
C VAL A 470 -6.70 25.97 5.30
N ASN A 471 -5.55 26.21 4.67
CA ASN A 471 -4.53 27.11 5.21
C ASN A 471 -5.01 28.56 5.26
N SER A 472 -5.63 29.04 4.18
CA SER A 472 -6.14 30.41 4.12
C SER A 472 -7.25 30.62 5.14
N TRP A 473 -8.15 29.66 5.30
CA TRP A 473 -9.16 29.69 6.36
C TRP A 473 -8.51 29.71 7.75
N PHE A 474 -7.58 28.80 8.02
CA PHE A 474 -6.93 28.70 9.33
C PHE A 474 -6.17 29.98 9.69
N GLU A 475 -5.38 30.52 8.76
CA GLU A 475 -4.68 31.80 8.93
C GLU A 475 -5.66 32.95 9.17
N LYS A 476 -6.76 33.01 8.40
CA LYS A 476 -7.79 34.05 8.56
C LYS A 476 -8.44 34.00 9.94
N GLU A 477 -8.82 32.83 10.43
CA GLU A 477 -9.42 32.67 11.75
C GLU A 477 -8.42 33.05 12.86
N ILE A 478 -7.17 32.57 12.77
CA ILE A 478 -6.14 32.89 13.75
C ILE A 478 -5.89 34.40 13.82
N ASN A 479 -5.74 35.04 12.66
CA ASN A 479 -5.54 36.47 12.54
C ASN A 479 -6.77 37.28 13.00
N GLY A 480 -7.98 36.77 12.76
CA GLY A 480 -9.23 37.37 13.24
C GLY A 480 -9.25 37.52 14.76
N VAL A 481 -8.81 36.49 15.49
CA VAL A 481 -8.67 36.57 16.95
C VAL A 481 -7.57 37.57 17.36
N CYS A 482 -6.44 37.62 16.65
CA CYS A 482 -5.40 38.61 16.92
C CYS A 482 -5.90 40.05 16.78
N ILE A 483 -6.76 40.33 15.79
CA ILE A 483 -7.41 41.64 15.64
C ILE A 483 -8.29 41.96 16.86
N ILE A 484 -9.09 40.99 17.31
CA ILE A 484 -9.96 41.15 18.49
C ILE A 484 -9.13 41.42 19.75
N ILE A 485 -8.03 40.69 19.96
CA ILE A 485 -7.11 40.90 21.09
C ILE A 485 -6.50 42.30 21.00
N LYS A 486 -5.96 42.69 19.84
CA LYS A 486 -5.33 44.01 19.64
C LYS A 486 -6.30 45.17 19.90
N ALA A 487 -7.55 45.04 19.46
CA ALA A 487 -8.58 46.03 19.73
C ALA A 487 -9.01 46.04 21.21
N SER A 488 -9.09 44.87 21.84
CA SER A 488 -9.54 44.74 23.24
C SER A 488 -8.51 45.24 24.26
N PHE A 489 -7.23 45.25 23.91
CA PHE A 489 -6.12 45.59 24.82
C PHE A 489 -5.29 46.75 24.26
N ASN A 490 -5.97 47.80 23.80
CA ASN A 490 -5.33 49.01 23.29
C ASN A 490 -5.02 49.98 24.44
N THR A 491 -3.72 50.17 24.71
CA THR A 491 -3.25 51.04 25.80
C THR A 491 -3.69 52.51 25.65
N GLU A 492 -3.79 53.04 24.42
CA GLU A 492 -4.15 54.44 24.19
C GLU A 492 -5.66 54.70 24.35
N GLU A 493 -6.50 53.71 24.03
CA GLU A 493 -7.94 53.79 24.29
C GLU A 493 -8.22 53.63 25.79
N TRP A 494 -7.57 52.65 26.43
CA TRP A 494 -7.73 52.40 27.86
C TRP A 494 -7.28 53.58 28.74
N LYS A 495 -6.30 54.37 28.28
CA LYS A 495 -5.89 55.62 28.96
C LYS A 495 -7.03 56.65 29.08
N LYS A 496 -7.99 56.62 28.15
CA LYS A 496 -9.12 57.57 28.07
C LYS A 496 -10.33 57.12 28.89
N GLU A 497 -10.38 55.85 29.31
CA GLU A 497 -11.46 55.31 30.12
C GLU A 497 -11.45 55.92 31.54
N GLU A 498 -12.64 56.26 32.03
CA GLU A 498 -12.83 56.76 33.40
C GLU A 498 -12.64 55.63 34.43
N GLU A 499 -13.15 54.43 34.11
CA GLU A 499 -13.01 53.24 34.95
C GLU A 499 -11.94 52.28 34.42
N LYS A 500 -10.80 52.25 35.11
CA LYS A 500 -9.66 51.40 34.79
C LYS A 500 -9.75 50.04 35.45
N ASN A 501 -10.71 49.23 34.98
CA ASN A 501 -10.87 47.83 35.39
C ASN A 501 -10.38 46.92 34.26
N LEU A 502 -9.62 45.87 34.63
CA LEU A 502 -9.10 44.89 33.67
C LEU A 502 -9.88 43.58 33.78
N ASP A 503 -10.36 43.06 32.66
CA ASP A 503 -10.97 41.71 32.60
C ASP A 503 -9.88 40.63 32.56
N PHE A 504 -9.49 40.15 33.75
CA PHE A 504 -8.44 39.14 33.90
C PHE A 504 -8.75 37.85 33.15
N LYS A 505 -10.01 37.43 33.13
CA LYS A 505 -10.42 36.21 32.43
C LYS A 505 -10.18 36.33 30.93
N LYS A 506 -10.46 37.50 30.35
CA LYS A 506 -10.21 37.76 28.93
C LYS A 506 -8.73 37.86 28.60
N VAL A 507 -7.92 38.48 29.47
CA VAL A 507 -6.44 38.53 29.31
C VAL A 507 -5.83 37.14 29.38
N GLU A 508 -6.22 36.34 30.39
CA GLU A 508 -5.70 34.98 30.58
C GLU A 508 -6.01 34.10 29.36
N LYS A 509 -7.23 34.17 28.83
CA LYS A 509 -7.61 33.48 27.59
C LYS A 509 -6.79 33.93 26.40
N ALA A 510 -6.49 35.23 26.27
CA ALA A 510 -5.65 35.74 25.19
C ALA A 510 -4.19 35.24 25.30
N LEU A 511 -3.63 35.19 26.51
CA LEU A 511 -2.30 34.60 26.75
C LEU A 511 -2.28 33.10 26.45
N GLN A 512 -3.30 32.35 26.90
CA GLN A 512 -3.45 30.92 26.61
C GLN A 512 -3.60 30.63 25.13
N TYR A 513 -4.31 31.50 24.40
CA TYR A 513 -4.43 31.45 22.95
C TYR A 513 -3.07 31.58 22.26
N PHE A 514 -2.25 32.56 22.67
CA PHE A 514 -0.90 32.69 22.10
C PHE A 514 0.03 31.53 22.46
N ASP A 515 -0.10 30.96 23.66
CA ASP A 515 0.63 29.74 24.01
C ASP A 515 0.26 28.57 23.11
N ALA A 516 -1.04 28.38 22.82
CA ALA A 516 -1.48 27.36 21.88
C ALA A 516 -0.90 27.62 20.48
N CYS A 517 -0.93 28.86 19.99
CA CYS A 517 -0.28 29.21 18.73
C CYS A 517 1.23 28.92 18.72
N LYS A 518 1.93 29.27 19.80
CA LYS A 518 3.37 29.07 19.94
C LYS A 518 3.75 27.60 20.04
N ARG A 519 3.00 26.79 20.80
CA ARG A 519 3.23 25.34 20.94
C ARG A 519 3.17 24.62 19.61
N ASN A 520 2.27 25.05 18.72
CA ASN A 520 2.14 24.45 17.41
C ASN A 520 2.98 25.17 16.32
N CYS A 521 3.85 26.11 16.68
CA CYS A 521 4.68 26.84 15.72
C CYS A 521 3.86 27.54 14.61
N ILE A 522 2.67 28.07 14.94
CA ILE A 522 1.84 28.81 13.98
C ILE A 522 2.52 30.15 13.66
N SER A 523 2.86 30.34 12.39
CA SER A 523 3.33 31.63 11.88
C SER A 523 2.16 32.62 11.87
N LEU A 524 2.21 33.61 12.77
CA LEU A 524 1.29 34.75 12.71
C LEU A 524 1.66 35.64 11.53
N HIS A 525 0.67 36.30 10.93
CA HIS A 525 0.94 37.33 9.93
C HIS A 525 1.85 38.42 10.51
N ASN A 526 2.73 39.00 9.69
CA ASN A 526 3.73 39.97 10.15
C ASN A 526 3.12 41.12 10.96
N ASP A 527 1.91 41.57 10.60
CA ASP A 527 1.18 42.64 11.28
C ASP A 527 0.72 42.29 12.71
N PHE A 528 0.75 41.00 13.08
CA PHE A 528 0.32 40.49 14.38
C PHE A 528 1.44 39.91 15.22
N LEU A 529 2.69 39.90 14.73
CA LEU A 529 3.85 39.43 15.49
C LEU A 529 4.07 40.23 16.78
N CYS A 530 3.68 41.50 16.80
CA CYS A 530 3.76 42.36 17.98
C CYS A 530 2.61 42.19 18.97
N VAL A 531 1.50 41.54 18.60
CA VAL A 531 0.29 41.49 19.46
C VAL A 531 0.56 40.80 20.81
N PRO A 532 1.32 39.69 20.89
CA PRO A 532 1.69 39.12 22.18
C PRO A 532 2.48 40.09 23.05
N SER A 533 3.48 40.80 22.49
CA SER A 533 4.25 41.79 23.22
C SER A 533 3.44 43.04 23.59
N ASP A 534 2.47 43.43 22.75
CA ASP A 534 1.56 44.54 23.00
C ASP A 534 0.62 44.19 24.16
N LEU A 535 0.12 42.95 24.21
CA LEU A 535 -0.69 42.44 25.33
C LEU A 535 0.12 42.40 26.64
N GLU A 536 1.34 41.87 26.61
CA GLU A 536 2.23 41.91 27.78
C GLU A 536 2.55 43.35 28.21
N GLY A 537 2.77 44.24 27.24
CA GLY A 537 2.99 45.67 27.47
C GLY A 537 1.77 46.35 28.10
N PHE A 538 0.57 45.98 27.66
CA PHE A 538 -0.68 46.44 28.23
C PHE A 538 -0.84 45.97 29.69
N VAL A 539 -0.56 44.70 29.99
CA VAL A 539 -0.60 44.18 31.36
C VAL A 539 0.43 44.87 32.26
N LYS A 540 1.64 45.14 31.76
CA LYS A 540 2.65 45.93 32.47
C LYS A 540 2.16 47.35 32.76
N TYR A 541 1.54 48.00 31.78
CA TYR A 541 0.97 49.32 31.95
C TYR A 541 -0.13 49.35 33.03
N HIS A 542 -1.01 48.35 33.03
CA HIS A 542 -2.03 48.18 34.08
C HIS A 542 -1.39 47.96 35.45
N SER A 543 -0.39 47.09 35.56
CA SER A 543 0.38 46.87 36.79
C SER A 543 0.98 48.17 37.34
N ASP A 544 1.60 48.98 36.48
CA ASP A 544 2.19 50.26 36.87
C ASP A 544 1.13 51.29 37.30
N PHE A 545 -0.03 51.29 36.62
CA PHE A 545 -1.17 52.11 37.01
C PHE A 545 -1.70 51.72 38.40
N VAL A 546 -1.94 50.43 38.64
CA VAL A 546 -2.38 49.91 39.94
C VAL A 546 -1.39 50.29 41.03
N GLN A 547 -0.08 50.10 40.82
CA GLN A 547 0.94 50.49 41.79
C GLN A 547 0.92 52.00 42.09
N LYS A 548 0.79 52.86 41.07
CA LYS A 548 0.72 54.32 41.26
C LYS A 548 -0.56 54.75 42.00
N GLU A 549 -1.69 54.12 41.71
CA GLU A 549 -2.96 54.41 42.37
C GLU A 549 -2.91 53.99 43.84
N MET A 550 -2.35 52.81 44.13
CA MET A 550 -2.12 52.35 45.50
C MET A 550 -1.21 53.31 46.26
N GLU A 551 -0.09 53.73 45.66
CA GLU A 551 0.86 54.69 46.23
C GLU A 551 0.19 56.03 46.55
N SER A 552 -0.56 56.57 45.59
CA SER A 552 -1.29 57.82 45.75
C SER A 552 -2.34 57.73 46.86
N CYS A 553 -3.12 56.64 46.91
CA CYS A 553 -4.11 56.43 47.97
C CYS A 553 -3.45 56.33 49.34
N PHE A 554 -2.35 55.58 49.44
CA PHE A 554 -1.62 55.41 50.68
C PHE A 554 -1.02 56.74 51.18
N GLU A 555 -0.35 57.50 50.33
CA GLU A 555 0.24 58.79 50.71
C GLU A 555 -0.83 59.84 51.07
N ASN A 556 -1.99 59.83 50.41
CA ASN A 556 -3.11 60.68 50.79
C ASN A 556 -3.64 60.35 52.19
N MET A 557 -3.73 59.07 52.55
CA MET A 557 -4.13 58.65 53.89
C MET A 557 -3.05 58.96 54.93
N ARG A 558 -1.78 58.74 54.59
CA ARG A 558 -0.63 58.98 55.47
C ARG A 558 -0.52 60.44 55.89
N ASN A 559 -0.72 61.33 54.94
CA ASN A 559 -0.61 62.79 55.12
C ASN A 559 -1.93 63.44 55.56
N PHE A 560 -2.97 62.65 55.86
CA PHE A 560 -4.27 63.18 56.28
C PHE A 560 -4.18 63.95 57.59
N GLN A 561 -4.55 65.24 57.55
CA GLN A 561 -4.69 66.11 58.72
C GLN A 561 -5.90 67.04 58.55
N ILE A 562 -6.71 67.17 59.60
CA ILE A 562 -7.77 68.19 59.66
C ILE A 562 -7.18 69.42 60.34
N GLU A 563 -6.86 70.45 59.56
CA GLU A 563 -6.37 71.73 60.08
C GLU A 563 -7.51 72.52 60.74
N GLY A 564 -7.26 73.03 61.96
CA GLY A 564 -8.28 73.57 62.86
C GLY A 564 -8.85 74.96 62.52
N LYS A 565 -8.90 75.39 61.26
CA LYS A 565 -9.39 76.74 60.88
C LYS A 565 -10.27 76.84 59.63
N GLU A 566 -10.59 75.74 58.94
CA GLU A 566 -11.51 75.80 57.79
C GLU A 566 -12.98 75.77 58.24
N ASN A 567 -13.73 76.78 57.81
CA ASN A 567 -14.95 77.29 58.47
C ASN A 567 -16.29 76.61 58.08
N THR A 568 -16.30 75.41 57.51
CA THR A 568 -17.57 74.70 57.23
C THR A 568 -17.50 73.20 57.51
N GLU A 569 -18.51 72.71 58.25
CA GLU A 569 -18.73 71.28 58.55
C GLU A 569 -18.77 70.41 57.27
N GLN A 570 -19.23 70.99 56.16
CA GLN A 570 -19.25 70.38 54.83
C GLN A 570 -17.85 70.03 54.31
N CYS A 571 -16.86 70.91 54.42
CA CYS A 571 -15.48 70.65 53.96
C CYS A 571 -14.85 69.48 54.73
N GLN A 572 -15.11 69.41 56.04
CA GLN A 572 -14.61 68.31 56.88
C GLN A 572 -15.27 66.98 56.54
N LYS A 573 -16.57 66.99 56.20
CA LYS A 573 -17.28 65.79 55.73
C LYS A 573 -16.69 65.28 54.42
N GLU A 574 -16.48 66.14 53.42
CA GLU A 574 -15.91 65.78 52.12
C GLU A 574 -14.48 65.20 52.27
N ARG A 575 -13.63 65.80 53.11
CA ARG A 575 -12.28 65.27 53.40
C ARG A 575 -12.33 63.88 54.03
N ARG A 576 -13.30 63.62 54.92
CA ARG A 576 -13.49 62.29 55.53
C ARG A 576 -13.97 61.27 54.50
N GLU A 577 -14.98 61.61 53.72
CA GLU A 577 -15.47 60.73 52.65
C GLU A 577 -14.34 60.41 51.65
N ASN A 578 -13.49 61.39 51.32
CA ASN A 578 -12.31 61.17 50.52
C ASN A 578 -11.32 60.19 51.17
N LEU A 579 -11.04 60.32 52.48
CA LEU A 579 -10.16 59.42 53.21
C LEU A 579 -10.65 57.96 53.16
N PHE A 580 -11.93 57.73 53.44
CA PHE A 580 -12.52 56.39 53.37
C PHE A 580 -12.54 55.85 51.95
N GLU A 581 -12.80 56.69 50.95
CA GLU A 581 -12.75 56.30 49.55
C GLU A 581 -11.33 55.90 49.12
N LYS A 582 -10.29 56.64 49.54
CA LYS A 582 -8.89 56.25 49.29
C LYS A 582 -8.53 54.91 49.94
N ALA A 583 -8.99 54.67 51.17
CA ALA A 583 -8.79 53.38 51.83
C ALA A 583 -9.50 52.24 51.08
N ARG A 584 -10.72 52.47 50.60
CA ARG A 584 -11.51 51.51 49.82
C ARG A 584 -10.85 51.20 48.48
N ILE A 585 -10.34 52.20 47.77
CA ILE A 585 -9.60 52.01 46.52
C ILE A 585 -8.33 51.20 46.75
N LEU A 586 -7.52 51.54 47.78
CA LEU A 586 -6.31 50.78 48.11
C LEU A 586 -6.64 49.32 48.45
N SER A 587 -7.68 49.09 49.26
CA SER A 587 -8.16 47.74 49.59
C SER A 587 -8.56 46.96 48.34
N LYS A 588 -9.38 47.57 47.46
CA LYS A 588 -9.79 46.96 46.18
C LYS A 588 -8.59 46.56 45.34
N ARG A 589 -7.56 47.41 45.23
CA ARG A 589 -6.35 47.11 44.45
C ARG A 589 -5.47 46.04 45.09
N LEU A 590 -5.35 45.99 46.41
CA LEU A 590 -4.63 44.89 47.09
C LEU A 590 -5.32 43.54 46.86
N ILE A 591 -6.65 43.51 46.93
CA ILE A 591 -7.45 42.33 46.63
C ILE A 591 -7.27 41.92 45.17
N GLU A 592 -7.35 42.86 44.24
CA GLU A 592 -7.13 42.64 42.81
C GLU A 592 -5.76 42.01 42.53
N VAL A 593 -4.68 42.58 43.08
CA VAL A 593 -3.32 42.06 42.88
C VAL A 593 -3.17 40.68 43.54
N SER A 594 -3.83 40.45 44.68
CA SER A 594 -3.86 39.14 45.33
C SER A 594 -4.56 38.10 44.46
N GLU A 595 -5.74 38.42 43.92
CA GLU A 595 -6.52 37.56 43.02
C GLU A 595 -5.70 37.20 41.77
N ILE A 596 -5.05 38.19 41.15
CA ILE A 596 -4.18 37.96 40.00
C ILE A 596 -3.02 37.02 40.34
N LYS A 597 -2.38 37.20 41.49
CA LYS A 597 -1.28 36.32 41.92
C LYS A 597 -1.75 34.88 42.16
N THR A 598 -2.96 34.70 42.70
CA THR A 598 -3.48 33.37 43.07
C THR A 598 -4.17 32.65 41.92
N GLU A 599 -4.98 33.35 41.12
CA GLU A 599 -5.85 32.75 40.10
C GLU A 599 -5.29 32.93 38.67
N TYR A 600 -4.49 33.97 38.44
CA TYR A 600 -4.02 34.36 37.10
C TYR A 600 -2.50 34.53 37.07
N CYS A 601 -1.77 33.49 37.50
CA CYS A 601 -0.31 33.54 37.68
C CYS A 601 0.47 33.97 36.43
N ARG A 602 -0.07 33.76 35.22
CA ARG A 602 0.54 34.22 33.96
C ARG A 602 0.42 35.72 33.78
N ILE A 603 -0.75 36.28 34.08
CA ILE A 603 -0.93 37.74 34.13
C ILE A 603 0.02 38.32 35.17
N PHE A 604 0.12 37.70 36.35
CA PHE A 604 1.05 38.15 37.39
C PHE A 604 2.50 38.11 36.91
N ALA A 605 2.92 37.10 36.15
CA ALA A 605 4.28 37.02 35.59
C ALA A 605 4.63 38.19 34.65
N CYS A 606 3.64 38.88 34.08
CA CYS A 606 3.84 40.09 33.29
C CYS A 606 4.04 41.35 34.15
N TYR A 607 3.69 41.34 35.45
CA TYR A 607 3.80 42.52 36.32
C TYR A 607 5.25 43.00 36.45
N THR A 608 5.44 44.31 36.43
CA THR A 608 6.75 44.95 36.62
C THR A 608 7.37 44.59 37.96
N ASN A 609 6.53 44.42 39.00
CA ASN A 609 6.95 44.12 40.36
C ASN A 609 6.34 42.81 40.86
N GLN A 610 7.11 41.72 40.75
CA GLN A 610 6.71 40.39 41.23
C GLN A 610 6.60 40.26 42.76
N ARG A 611 7.07 41.27 43.51
CA ARG A 611 7.04 41.31 44.98
C ARG A 611 6.13 42.39 45.53
N ILE A 612 5.20 42.87 44.71
CA ILE A 612 4.29 43.98 45.03
C ILE A 612 3.52 43.71 46.33
N LEU A 613 2.95 42.52 46.53
CA LEU A 613 2.18 42.19 47.74
C LEU A 613 3.07 42.14 48.98
N GLU A 614 4.25 41.54 48.89
CA GLU A 614 5.20 41.46 50.01
C GLU A 614 5.70 42.86 50.42
N GLN A 615 5.95 43.73 49.44
CA GLN A 615 6.37 45.11 49.70
C GLN A 615 5.24 45.93 50.35
N TRP A 616 4.00 45.76 49.88
CA TRP A 616 2.85 46.42 50.48
C TRP A 616 2.52 45.87 51.87
N GLU A 617 2.65 44.57 52.10
CA GLU A 617 2.51 43.97 53.43
C GLU A 617 3.53 44.58 54.40
N GLN A 618 4.81 44.65 54.02
CA GLN A 618 5.84 45.27 54.83
C GLN A 618 5.53 46.75 55.10
N ARG A 619 5.18 47.51 54.06
CA ARG A 619 4.88 48.94 54.17
C ARG A 619 3.69 49.24 55.08
N LEU A 620 2.64 48.43 55.01
CA LEU A 620 1.47 48.56 55.88
C LEU A 620 1.82 48.22 57.33
N ASN A 621 2.66 47.21 57.56
CA ASN A 621 3.14 46.87 58.90
C ASN A 621 4.04 47.96 59.51
N ASP A 622 4.93 48.54 58.71
CA ASP A 622 5.78 49.67 59.12
C ASP A 622 4.91 50.86 59.52
N TYR A 623 3.93 51.21 58.67
CA TYR A 623 3.04 52.32 58.95
C TYR A 623 2.09 52.07 60.14
N HIS A 624 1.62 50.84 60.32
CA HIS A 624 0.88 50.46 61.52
C HIS A 624 1.71 50.69 62.79
N SER A 625 3.00 50.35 62.76
CA SER A 625 3.92 50.56 63.89
C SER A 625 4.18 52.05 64.14
N GLU A 626 4.41 52.83 63.08
CA GLU A 626 4.52 54.30 63.14
C GLU A 626 3.27 54.92 63.78
N LEU A 627 2.07 54.57 63.29
CA LEU A 627 0.80 55.04 63.84
C LEU A 627 0.59 54.64 65.29
N THR A 628 0.96 53.41 65.65
CA THR A 628 0.85 52.93 67.05
C THR A 628 1.66 53.83 67.99
N ASN A 629 2.92 54.11 67.63
CA ASN A 629 3.80 54.96 68.43
C ASN A 629 3.31 56.42 68.46
N GLU A 630 2.86 56.95 67.32
CA GLU A 630 2.34 58.32 67.23
C GLU A 630 1.09 58.50 68.10
N ILE A 631 0.14 57.56 68.03
CA ILE A 631 -1.09 57.58 68.83
C ILE A 631 -0.77 57.43 70.32
N GLU A 632 0.21 56.59 70.69
CA GLU A 632 0.66 56.46 72.07
C GLU A 632 1.22 57.77 72.62
N MET A 633 2.09 58.45 71.86
CA MET A 633 2.64 59.75 72.24
C MET A 633 1.57 60.85 72.32
N LEU A 634 0.65 60.91 71.36
CA LEU A 634 -0.44 61.90 71.35
C LEU A 634 -1.39 61.69 72.52
N SER A 635 -1.66 60.42 72.86
CA SER A 635 -2.44 60.04 74.04
C SER A 635 -1.74 60.45 75.34
N ALA A 636 -0.41 60.34 75.42
CA ALA A 636 0.35 60.74 76.61
C ALA A 636 0.45 62.27 76.77
N THR A 637 0.45 63.02 75.65
CA THR A 637 0.61 64.49 75.63
C THR A 637 -0.71 65.27 75.61
N ASN A 638 -1.86 64.59 75.73
CA ASN A 638 -3.21 65.18 75.70
C ASN A 638 -3.52 66.02 74.45
N GLN A 639 -2.91 65.69 73.30
CA GLN A 639 -3.19 66.37 72.02
C GLN A 639 -4.44 65.79 71.34
N ASN A 640 -5.60 65.97 71.97
CA ASN A 640 -6.84 65.27 71.63
C ASN A 640 -7.33 65.49 70.18
N LEU A 641 -7.14 66.69 69.61
CA LEU A 641 -7.55 66.96 68.23
C LEU A 641 -6.71 66.15 67.22
N THR A 642 -5.38 66.16 67.38
CA THR A 642 -4.45 65.40 66.54
C THR A 642 -4.66 63.90 66.73
N LEU A 643 -4.91 63.45 67.96
CA LEU A 643 -5.24 62.07 68.28
C LEU A 643 -6.50 61.59 67.55
N ASN A 644 -7.59 62.39 67.57
CA ASN A 644 -8.83 62.07 66.86
C ASN A 644 -8.61 61.98 65.34
N ASN A 645 -7.81 62.88 64.75
CA ASN A 645 -7.47 62.81 63.33
C ASN A 645 -6.74 61.50 62.99
N LYS A 646 -5.78 61.08 63.82
CA LYS A 646 -5.05 59.82 63.62
C LYS A 646 -5.95 58.60 63.80
N LEU A 647 -6.88 58.62 64.74
CA LEU A 647 -7.86 57.55 64.89
C LEU A 647 -8.87 57.49 63.73
N LEU A 648 -9.22 58.62 63.11
CA LEU A 648 -9.99 58.63 61.86
C LEU A 648 -9.21 57.95 60.73
N THR A 649 -7.91 58.24 60.58
CA THR A 649 -7.02 57.53 59.64
C THR A 649 -6.98 56.03 59.93
N VAL A 650 -6.78 55.62 61.19
CA VAL A 650 -6.78 54.20 61.57
C VAL A 650 -8.13 53.55 61.27
N ASN A 651 -9.24 54.25 61.49
CA ASN A 651 -10.58 53.75 61.19
C ASN A 651 -10.76 53.49 59.68
N ALA A 652 -10.30 54.41 58.83
CA ALA A 652 -10.34 54.21 57.38
C ALA A 652 -9.47 53.01 56.95
N LEU A 653 -8.26 52.88 57.52
CA LEU A 653 -7.33 51.79 57.22
C LEU A 653 -7.84 50.40 57.63
N ARG A 654 -8.90 50.29 58.44
CA ARG A 654 -9.57 49.01 58.73
C ARG A 654 -10.05 48.30 57.47
N ALA A 655 -10.32 49.04 56.39
CA ALA A 655 -10.64 48.45 55.09
C ALA A 655 -9.51 47.56 54.53
N LEU A 656 -8.27 47.71 55.04
CA LEU A 656 -7.08 46.94 54.63
C LEU A 656 -6.83 45.70 55.50
N ASP A 657 -7.66 45.45 56.52
CA ASP A 657 -7.54 44.25 57.37
C ASP A 657 -8.02 42.96 56.64
N VAL A 658 -8.54 43.08 55.42
CA VAL A 658 -8.89 41.98 54.53
C VAL A 658 -7.60 41.40 53.91
N PRO A 659 -7.49 40.06 53.70
CA PRO A 659 -6.30 39.45 53.11
C PRO A 659 -5.84 40.18 51.84
N PRO A 660 -4.52 40.37 51.64
CA PRO A 660 -3.44 39.55 52.24
C PRO A 660 -2.75 40.11 53.50
N GLY A 661 -3.19 41.23 54.09
CA GLY A 661 -2.51 41.83 55.25
C GLY A 661 -2.75 41.09 56.58
N LYS A 662 -1.68 40.74 57.31
CA LYS A 662 -1.77 40.30 58.74
C LYS A 662 -1.98 41.46 59.71
N THR A 663 -1.85 42.69 59.22
CA THR A 663 -1.97 43.92 59.97
C THR A 663 -3.41 44.09 60.45
N LYS A 664 -3.60 44.47 61.72
CA LYS A 664 -4.94 44.60 62.33
C LYS A 664 -5.17 46.03 62.79
N PHE A 665 -5.40 46.95 61.84
CA PHE A 665 -5.75 48.34 62.15
C PHE A 665 -7.02 48.42 63.00
N THR A 666 -7.94 47.45 62.84
CA THR A 666 -9.12 47.29 63.70
C THR A 666 -8.76 47.14 65.18
N ASN A 667 -7.72 46.37 65.50
CA ASN A 667 -7.28 46.20 66.89
C ASN A 667 -6.72 47.51 67.46
N LEU A 668 -5.90 48.21 66.67
CA LEU A 668 -5.32 49.49 67.07
C LEU A 668 -6.41 50.54 67.30
N TYR A 669 -7.38 50.61 66.40
CA TYR A 669 -8.53 51.51 66.50
C TYR A 669 -9.32 51.25 67.79
N TYR A 670 -9.76 50.02 68.03
CA TYR A 670 -10.57 49.70 69.22
C TYR A 670 -9.80 49.89 70.53
N LEU A 671 -8.50 49.57 70.56
CA LEU A 671 -7.67 49.77 71.75
C LEU A 671 -7.69 51.23 72.21
N TYR A 672 -7.49 52.17 71.28
CA TYR A 672 -7.40 53.59 71.62
C TYR A 672 -8.77 54.29 71.65
N GLN A 673 -9.74 53.84 70.87
CA GLN A 673 -11.14 54.27 71.02
C GLN A 673 -11.66 53.99 72.43
N ASN A 674 -11.38 52.79 72.98
CA ASN A 674 -11.76 52.44 74.35
C ASN A 674 -11.03 53.31 75.39
N LYS A 675 -9.74 53.61 75.21
CA LYS A 675 -8.99 54.52 76.10
C LYS A 675 -9.59 55.93 76.11
N ILE A 676 -9.98 56.46 74.96
CA ILE A 676 -10.65 57.77 74.85
C ILE A 676 -12.01 57.72 75.52
N LEU A 677 -12.80 56.68 75.31
CA LEU A 677 -14.13 56.53 75.92
C LEU A 677 -14.05 56.48 77.45
N VAL A 678 -13.10 55.71 78.01
CA VAL A 678 -12.85 55.67 79.46
C VAL A 678 -12.45 57.04 80.01
N THR A 679 -11.52 57.73 79.33
CA THR A 679 -11.05 59.06 79.74
C THR A 679 -12.16 60.11 79.66
N THR A 680 -13.00 60.02 78.63
CA THR A 680 -14.16 60.90 78.43
C THR A 680 -15.20 60.66 79.51
N ASN A 681 -15.51 59.40 79.84
CA ASN A 681 -16.44 59.05 80.92
C ASN A 681 -15.95 59.54 82.29
N ASP A 682 -14.65 59.45 82.58
CA ASP A 682 -14.05 60.01 83.81
C ASP A 682 -14.17 61.56 83.82
N ALA A 683 -13.91 62.22 82.69
CA ALA A 683 -14.11 63.67 82.57
C ALA A 683 -15.59 64.08 82.74
N VAL A 684 -16.54 63.32 82.16
CA VAL A 684 -17.99 63.51 82.37
C VAL A 684 -18.34 63.34 83.85
N GLY A 685 -17.84 62.29 84.51
CA GLY A 685 -18.05 62.06 85.94
C GLY A 685 -17.58 63.25 86.79
N LYS A 686 -16.36 63.75 86.52
CA LYS A 686 -15.80 64.93 87.19
C LYS A 686 -16.60 66.21 86.95
N VAL A 687 -17.16 66.39 85.75
CA VAL A 687 -18.07 67.51 85.43
C VAL A 687 -19.39 67.36 86.19
N LEU A 688 -20.00 66.19 86.19
CA LEU A 688 -21.24 65.91 86.90
C LEU A 688 -21.09 66.13 88.42
N ASP A 689 -19.98 65.71 89.00
CA ASP A 689 -19.71 65.95 90.43
C ASP A 689 -19.48 67.43 90.73
N ALA A 690 -18.79 68.17 89.84
CA ALA A 690 -18.65 69.62 89.97
C ALA A 690 -19.99 70.37 89.85
N ILE A 691 -20.90 69.89 89.00
CA ILE A 691 -22.29 70.39 88.92
C ILE A 691 -22.99 70.17 90.26
N LYS A 692 -22.90 68.97 90.84
CA LYS A 692 -23.53 68.64 92.14
C LYS A 692 -23.01 69.52 93.29
N THR A 693 -21.74 69.94 93.24
CA THR A 693 -21.14 70.81 94.25
C THR A 693 -21.22 72.30 93.91
N TYR A 694 -21.96 72.68 92.85
CA TYR A 694 -22.09 74.06 92.36
C TYR A 694 -20.76 74.74 91.99
N ASP A 695 -19.71 73.98 91.64
CA ASP A 695 -18.40 74.50 91.20
C ASP A 695 -18.42 74.75 89.68
N TYR A 696 -19.11 75.82 89.27
CA TYR A 696 -19.31 76.16 87.86
C TYR A 696 -18.00 76.49 87.12
N ALA A 697 -16.95 76.91 87.82
CA ALA A 697 -15.64 77.14 87.21
C ALA A 697 -14.99 75.82 86.77
N ARG A 698 -15.13 74.76 87.58
CA ARG A 698 -14.70 73.41 87.22
C ARG A 698 -15.59 72.78 86.15
N VAL A 699 -16.89 73.05 86.16
CA VAL A 699 -17.81 72.67 85.07
C VAL A 699 -17.39 73.32 83.76
N ALA A 700 -17.14 74.63 83.72
CA ALA A 700 -16.73 75.31 82.49
C ALA A 700 -15.40 74.76 81.94
N ARG A 701 -14.42 74.48 82.80
CA ARG A 701 -13.16 73.83 82.40
C ARG A 701 -13.38 72.41 81.87
N GLY A 702 -14.16 71.59 82.58
CA GLY A 702 -14.44 70.23 82.16
C GLY A 702 -15.31 70.15 80.90
N MET A 703 -16.28 71.04 80.73
CA MET A 703 -17.07 71.19 79.49
C MET A 703 -16.20 71.63 78.32
N GLY A 704 -15.18 72.46 78.54
CA GLY A 704 -14.16 72.77 77.52
C GLY A 704 -13.41 71.51 77.06
N SER A 705 -12.96 70.68 78.01
CA SER A 705 -12.33 69.39 77.72
C SER A 705 -13.28 68.40 77.04
N LEU A 706 -14.55 68.36 77.45
CA LEU A 706 -15.59 67.52 76.86
C LEU A 706 -16.03 68.00 75.48
N LYS A 707 -16.00 69.30 75.18
CA LYS A 707 -16.27 69.81 73.82
C LYS A 707 -15.16 69.40 72.85
N ILE A 708 -13.91 69.41 73.32
CA ILE A 708 -12.76 68.91 72.55
C ILE A 708 -12.83 67.39 72.35
N ALA A 709 -13.31 66.64 73.34
CA ALA A 709 -13.54 65.19 73.24
C ALA A 709 -14.81 64.81 72.46
N GLY A 710 -15.86 65.63 72.55
CA GLY A 710 -17.20 65.45 71.97
C GLY A 710 -17.28 65.75 70.48
N ASN A 711 -16.43 66.67 69.98
CA ASN A 711 -16.10 66.74 68.56
C ASN A 711 -15.38 65.47 68.04
N GLY A 712 -15.02 64.53 68.91
CA GLY A 712 -14.76 63.13 68.55
C GLY A 712 -16.01 62.26 68.76
N GLY A 713 -16.68 62.40 69.91
CA GLY A 713 -17.82 61.58 70.37
C GLY A 713 -19.06 61.51 69.45
N GLU A 714 -19.47 62.60 68.80
CA GLU A 714 -20.59 62.56 67.82
C GLU A 714 -20.27 61.75 66.55
N TYR A 715 -19.01 61.33 66.37
CA TYR A 715 -18.50 60.66 65.17
C TYR A 715 -18.13 59.18 65.39
N PHE A 716 -18.56 58.59 66.51
CA PHE A 716 -18.22 57.21 66.92
C PHE A 716 -19.44 56.26 67.08
N PHE A 717 -20.63 56.68 66.64
CA PHE A 717 -21.83 55.85 66.52
C PHE A 717 -22.24 55.66 65.07
#